data_AF-A0A2I0JNA5-F1
#
_entry.id   AF-A0A2I0JNA5-F1
#
_cell.length_a   1.000
_cell.length_b   1.000
_cell.length_c   1.000
_cell.angle_alpha   90.00
_cell.angle_beta   90.00
_cell.angle_gamma   90.00
#
_symmetry.space_group_name_H-M   'P 1'
#
loop_
_entity.id
_entity.type
_entity.pdbx_description
1 polymer ?
#
loop_
_entity_poly.entity_id
_entity_poly.type
_entity_poly.pdbx_seq_one_letter_code
_entity_poly.pdbx_strand_id
1 'polypeptide(L)'
;MPEPELIDHAGLDSAVYLRIYLMGLKIFVPIAFLAWTILVPVNWTNGTLAAAAKIANITASDIDKLSISNIPLGSQRFWAHIVMAYGFTFWTCYVLQKEYEKVANMRFHFLQAERRRPDQFTVLVRNVPPDPDESVGELVEHFFLVNHPDHYLTNQVVYNANKLASLVKKKKKLQNWRDYYQLKFSRKRTDRPLMKTGFLGLWGTKVDAIDHYTSEIEKVSREIVEEREKVANDPKSIMPASFVSFKTRWAAAVCAQTQQSRNPTLWLTDWAPEPRDVYWPNLAIPYVSLTVRRLIIGVAFFFLTFFFMIPITLVQSLASIEGIEKVVPFLKPVIEVKFIKAFIAGVLPGLALKLFLVFLPTILMIMSKFEGFISLSSLERRGAARYYLFNLVNTFLCSVIVGSALTQLKSFIHQSPNQIPRTIGVAIPQRATFFITYIMVDGWAGVAMEILRIKPLIIFHLKNFFLVKTEKDREEAMDPGSIGFNTGEPQIQLYFLLGLVYAAVTPVLLPFILVFFALAYVVFRHQVINVYNQEYESGAAFWPDVHGRIITALVISQLLLMGLLATKEAAQSTPFLIALPVLTLYFHQYCKGRYEPAFIRYPLEEAMMKDTLERAREPNLNLKSYLQSAYLHPVFKAEDDDESMEMDETEKWENESVLVPTKRSSRLNTPLASKMGSSPPSQYENDRASNL
;
A
#
# COMPACT_ATOMS: atom_id res chain seq x y z
N MET A 1 -15.40 8.87 -17.76
CA MET A 1 -15.51 8.53 -16.34
C MET A 1 -14.98 9.67 -15.45
N PRO A 2 -15.83 10.63 -15.06
CA PRO A 2 -15.55 11.62 -14.01
C PRO A 2 -15.24 10.98 -12.64
N GLU A 3 -14.82 11.80 -11.65
CA GLU A 3 -14.44 11.31 -10.30
C GLU A 3 -15.57 10.56 -9.58
N PRO A 4 -16.85 11.01 -9.56
CA PRO A 4 -17.93 10.28 -8.88
C PRO A 4 -18.17 8.88 -9.46
N GLU A 5 -18.25 8.77 -10.79
CA GLU A 5 -18.39 7.48 -11.47
C GLU A 5 -17.20 6.54 -11.19
N LEU A 6 -16.00 7.10 -11.02
CA LEU A 6 -14.81 6.32 -10.68
C LEU A 6 -14.87 5.76 -9.26
N ILE A 7 -15.40 6.54 -8.31
CA ILE A 7 -15.59 6.11 -6.91
C ILE A 7 -16.62 4.96 -6.88
N ASP A 8 -17.74 5.11 -7.57
CA ASP A 8 -18.78 4.06 -7.63
C ASP A 8 -18.28 2.79 -8.33
N HIS A 9 -17.37 2.91 -9.30
CA HIS A 9 -16.82 1.79 -10.06
C HIS A 9 -15.68 1.06 -9.35
N ALA A 10 -14.70 1.80 -8.80
CA ALA A 10 -13.42 1.26 -8.33
C ALA A 10 -13.13 1.51 -6.84
N GLY A 11 -14.05 2.13 -6.11
CA GLY A 11 -13.91 2.45 -4.69
C GLY A 11 -13.25 3.80 -4.41
N LEU A 12 -13.44 4.28 -3.18
CA LEU A 12 -12.87 5.56 -2.72
C LEU A 12 -11.36 5.47 -2.57
N ASP A 13 -10.84 4.34 -2.06
CA ASP A 13 -9.40 4.11 -1.90
C ASP A 13 -8.63 4.30 -3.21
N SER A 14 -9.14 3.73 -4.31
CA SER A 14 -8.56 3.85 -5.65
C SER A 14 -8.60 5.29 -6.16
N ALA A 15 -9.72 5.99 -5.96
CA ALA A 15 -9.88 7.38 -6.39
C ALA A 15 -8.94 8.33 -5.62
N VAL A 16 -8.79 8.14 -4.31
CA VAL A 16 -7.87 8.92 -3.48
C VAL A 16 -6.42 8.57 -3.77
N TYR A 17 -6.11 7.31 -4.10
CA TYR A 17 -4.77 6.93 -4.55
C TYR A 17 -4.37 7.67 -5.85
N LEU A 18 -5.27 7.75 -6.84
CA LEU A 18 -5.03 8.54 -8.06
C LEU A 18 -4.88 10.04 -7.79
N ARG A 19 -5.58 10.54 -6.77
CA ARG A 19 -5.46 11.94 -6.32
C ARG A 19 -4.06 12.26 -5.79
N ILE A 20 -3.29 11.29 -5.29
CA ILE A 20 -1.89 11.51 -4.89
C ILE A 20 -1.06 11.98 -6.11
N TYR A 21 -1.24 11.37 -7.28
CA TYR A 21 -0.52 11.81 -8.50
C TYR A 21 -0.97 13.19 -8.97
N LEU A 22 -2.28 13.46 -8.92
CA LEU A 22 -2.84 14.76 -9.28
C LEU A 22 -2.38 15.87 -8.34
N MET A 23 -2.27 15.58 -7.04
CA MET A 23 -1.66 16.46 -6.04
C MET A 23 -0.18 16.71 -6.36
N GLY A 24 0.56 15.69 -6.82
CA GLY A 24 1.93 15.85 -7.31
C GLY A 24 2.03 16.88 -8.43
N LEU A 25 1.15 16.82 -9.42
CA LEU A 25 1.08 17.82 -10.48
C LEU A 25 0.74 19.22 -9.94
N LYS A 26 -0.25 19.33 -9.04
CA LYS A 26 -0.64 20.62 -8.44
C LYS A 26 0.49 21.28 -7.64
N ILE A 27 1.30 20.49 -6.96
CA ILE A 27 2.45 20.99 -6.20
C ILE A 27 3.58 21.38 -7.17
N PHE A 28 4.00 20.47 -8.06
CA PHE A 28 5.22 20.66 -8.83
C PHE A 28 5.07 21.52 -10.08
N VAL A 29 3.88 21.69 -10.67
CA VAL A 29 3.73 22.53 -11.89
C VAL A 29 4.07 24.00 -11.59
N PRO A 30 3.49 24.66 -10.58
CA PRO A 30 3.84 26.04 -10.24
C PRO A 30 5.27 26.17 -9.72
N ILE A 31 5.73 25.20 -8.92
CA ILE A 31 7.11 25.18 -8.40
C ILE A 31 8.11 25.10 -9.57
N ALA A 32 7.90 24.23 -10.55
CA ALA A 32 8.76 24.10 -11.71
C ALA A 32 8.78 25.39 -12.54
N PHE A 33 7.62 25.98 -12.79
CA PHE A 33 7.54 27.25 -13.52
C PHE A 33 8.34 28.36 -12.83
N LEU A 34 8.13 28.55 -11.51
CA LEU A 34 8.86 29.57 -10.75
C LEU A 34 10.36 29.27 -10.64
N ALA A 35 10.74 28.00 -10.42
CA ALA A 35 12.14 27.61 -10.33
C ALA A 35 12.88 27.80 -11.66
N TRP A 36 12.23 27.51 -12.79
CA TRP A 36 12.81 27.70 -14.12
C TRP A 36 12.88 29.17 -14.55
N THR A 37 11.91 29.99 -14.17
CA THR A 37 11.89 31.41 -14.51
C THR A 37 12.87 32.23 -13.65
N ILE A 38 13.06 31.86 -12.37
CA ILE A 38 13.86 32.64 -11.43
C ILE A 38 15.21 31.97 -11.14
N LEU A 39 15.21 30.74 -10.62
CA LEU A 39 16.43 30.10 -10.10
C LEU A 39 17.40 29.67 -11.21
N VAL A 40 16.88 29.20 -12.35
CA VAL A 40 17.74 28.78 -13.47
C VAL A 40 18.58 29.95 -14.02
N PRO A 41 18.02 31.13 -14.36
CA PRO A 41 18.82 32.29 -14.74
C PRO A 41 19.80 32.76 -13.66
N VAL A 42 19.38 32.76 -12.39
CA VAL A 42 20.23 33.15 -11.25
C VAL A 42 21.46 32.24 -11.12
N ASN A 43 21.28 30.93 -11.33
CA ASN A 43 22.35 29.94 -11.31
C ASN A 43 23.24 29.99 -12.56
N TRP A 44 22.64 30.14 -13.75
CA TRP A 44 23.35 30.07 -15.03
C TRP A 44 24.27 31.26 -15.29
N THR A 45 23.88 32.46 -14.85
CA THR A 45 24.60 33.72 -15.10
C THR A 45 25.95 33.83 -14.37
N ASN A 46 26.45 32.75 -13.77
CA ASN A 46 27.70 32.73 -13.03
C ASN A 46 28.72 31.75 -13.62
N GLY A 47 30.01 32.00 -13.40
CA GLY A 47 31.10 31.24 -14.01
C GLY A 47 31.97 30.45 -13.03
N THR A 48 31.54 30.25 -11.77
CA THR A 48 32.43 29.69 -10.73
C THR A 48 32.84 28.25 -11.00
N LEU A 49 31.92 27.40 -11.48
CA LEU A 49 32.26 26.02 -11.87
C LEU A 49 33.16 25.99 -13.10
N ALA A 50 32.98 26.91 -14.05
CA ALA A 50 33.83 27.02 -15.24
C ALA A 50 35.25 27.49 -14.88
N ALA A 51 35.40 28.36 -13.88
CA ALA A 51 36.68 28.77 -13.32
C ALA A 51 37.34 27.63 -12.51
N ALA A 52 36.57 26.93 -11.68
CA ALA A 52 37.05 25.80 -10.88
C ALA A 52 37.49 24.60 -11.75
N ALA A 53 36.78 24.32 -12.85
CA ALA A 53 37.16 23.27 -13.80
C ALA A 53 38.52 23.55 -14.46
N LYS A 54 38.87 24.83 -14.70
CA LYS A 54 40.18 25.24 -15.24
C LYS A 54 41.31 25.21 -14.22
N ILE A 55 41.01 25.42 -12.93
CA ILE A 55 42.03 25.57 -11.87
C ILE A 55 42.29 24.26 -11.13
N ALA A 56 41.26 23.41 -10.94
CA ALA A 56 41.32 22.25 -10.05
C ALA A 56 41.00 20.90 -10.74
N ASN A 57 40.92 20.84 -12.07
CA ASN A 57 40.55 19.63 -12.84
C ASN A 57 39.25 18.96 -12.35
N ILE A 58 38.29 19.74 -11.85
CA ILE A 58 37.00 19.21 -11.40
C ILE A 58 36.11 19.03 -12.63
N THR A 59 35.68 17.79 -12.88
CA THR A 59 34.71 17.44 -13.93
C THR A 59 33.30 17.84 -13.52
N ALA A 60 32.92 19.09 -13.83
CA ALA A 60 31.54 19.56 -13.66
C ALA A 60 30.71 19.27 -14.91
N SER A 61 29.54 18.67 -14.73
CA SER A 61 28.58 18.48 -15.83
C SER A 61 27.88 19.79 -16.19
N ASP A 62 27.32 19.89 -17.40
CA ASP A 62 26.56 21.08 -17.81
C ASP A 62 25.29 21.28 -16.96
N ILE A 63 24.78 20.22 -16.34
CA ILE A 63 23.64 20.27 -15.40
C ILE A 63 24.06 20.94 -14.08
N ASP A 64 25.30 20.73 -13.63
CA ASP A 64 25.80 21.33 -12.38
C ASP A 64 25.85 22.85 -12.47
N LYS A 65 26.07 23.41 -13.67
CA LYS A 65 26.04 24.87 -13.93
C LYS A 65 24.68 25.51 -13.66
N LEU A 66 23.60 24.72 -13.76
CA LEU A 66 22.22 25.16 -13.51
C LEU A 66 21.80 25.01 -12.05
N SER A 67 22.70 24.54 -11.18
CA SER A 67 22.44 24.33 -9.76
C SER A 67 23.07 25.42 -8.89
N ILE A 68 22.66 25.44 -7.62
CA ILE A 68 23.24 26.30 -6.58
C ILE A 68 24.75 26.08 -6.37
N SER A 69 25.31 24.96 -6.87
CA SER A 69 26.76 24.74 -6.81
C SER A 69 27.55 25.75 -7.65
N ASN A 70 26.92 26.35 -8.67
CA ASN A 70 27.49 27.41 -9.50
C ASN A 70 27.45 28.80 -8.83
N ILE A 71 26.96 28.94 -7.60
CA ILE A 71 26.96 30.22 -6.87
C ILE A 71 28.24 30.35 -6.04
N PRO A 72 28.92 31.53 -6.03
CA PRO A 72 30.13 31.75 -5.24
C PRO A 72 29.80 31.78 -3.75
N LEU A 73 30.81 31.53 -2.91
CA LEU A 73 30.70 31.69 -1.46
C LEU A 73 30.34 33.14 -1.11
N GLY A 74 29.49 33.34 -0.10
CA GLY A 74 29.08 34.66 0.38
C GLY A 74 28.22 35.51 -0.57
N SER A 75 27.72 34.95 -1.68
CA SER A 75 26.95 35.72 -2.66
C SER A 75 25.55 36.09 -2.19
N GLN A 76 25.11 37.31 -2.52
CA GLN A 76 23.73 37.77 -2.26
C GLN A 76 22.67 36.99 -3.05
N ARG A 77 23.05 36.20 -4.06
CA ARG A 77 22.12 35.38 -4.87
C ARG A 77 21.44 34.28 -4.06
N PHE A 78 21.99 33.89 -2.90
CA PHE A 78 21.32 32.92 -2.00
C PHE A 78 19.98 33.42 -1.49
N TRP A 79 19.74 34.75 -1.43
CA TRP A 79 18.44 35.31 -1.11
C TRP A 79 17.33 34.87 -2.07
N ALA A 80 17.64 34.72 -3.37
CA ALA A 80 16.67 34.19 -4.32
C ALA A 80 16.24 32.76 -3.94
N HIS A 81 17.19 31.89 -3.57
CA HIS A 81 16.88 30.52 -3.14
C HIS A 81 16.06 30.47 -1.85
N ILE A 82 16.34 31.36 -0.89
CA ILE A 82 15.60 31.44 0.37
C ILE A 82 14.17 31.91 0.12
N VAL A 83 13.99 33.02 -0.61
CA VAL A 83 12.65 33.54 -0.96
C VAL A 83 11.85 32.48 -1.73
N MET A 84 12.49 31.79 -2.67
CA MET A 84 11.85 30.69 -3.39
C MET A 84 11.50 29.51 -2.46
N ALA A 85 12.33 29.16 -1.48
CA ALA A 85 12.01 28.12 -0.51
C ALA A 85 10.78 28.46 0.34
N TYR A 86 10.59 29.74 0.71
CA TYR A 86 9.34 30.21 1.31
C TYR A 86 8.16 30.05 0.37
N GLY A 87 8.28 30.53 -0.88
CA GLY A 87 7.22 30.38 -1.89
C GLY A 87 6.81 28.92 -2.13
N PHE A 88 7.79 28.02 -2.25
CA PHE A 88 7.54 26.58 -2.43
C PHE A 88 6.89 25.95 -1.21
N THR A 89 7.34 26.31 0.00
CA THR A 89 6.78 25.80 1.26
C THR A 89 5.32 26.24 1.42
N PHE A 90 5.04 27.54 1.29
CA PHE A 90 3.68 28.08 1.42
C PHE A 90 2.73 27.49 0.39
N TRP A 91 3.16 27.39 -0.88
CA TRP A 91 2.34 26.76 -1.92
C TRP A 91 2.06 25.29 -1.62
N THR A 92 3.09 24.53 -1.22
CA THR A 92 2.93 23.11 -0.89
C THR A 92 1.97 22.94 0.29
N CYS A 93 2.12 23.70 1.37
CA CYS A 93 1.21 23.68 2.51
C CYS A 93 -0.23 24.06 2.11
N TYR A 94 -0.41 25.09 1.26
CA TYR A 94 -1.73 25.47 0.76
C TYR A 94 -2.41 24.34 -0.02
N VAL A 95 -1.70 23.71 -0.95
CA VAL A 95 -2.23 22.58 -1.73
C VAL A 95 -2.54 21.39 -0.82
N LEU A 96 -1.65 21.06 0.12
CA LEU A 96 -1.87 19.99 1.09
C LEU A 96 -3.11 20.24 1.94
N GLN A 97 -3.32 21.47 2.44
CA GLN A 97 -4.52 21.82 3.20
C GLN A 97 -5.79 21.62 2.37
N LYS A 98 -5.79 22.11 1.12
CA LYS A 98 -6.96 22.02 0.24
C LYS A 98 -7.26 20.58 -0.19
N GLU A 99 -6.25 19.77 -0.45
CA GLU A 99 -6.46 18.34 -0.75
C GLU A 99 -6.90 17.58 0.50
N TYR A 100 -6.40 17.90 1.70
CA TYR A 100 -6.87 17.28 2.95
C TYR A 100 -8.35 17.56 3.18
N GLU A 101 -8.76 18.83 3.06
CA GLU A 101 -10.16 19.24 3.14
C GLU A 101 -11.02 18.49 2.12
N LYS A 102 -10.58 18.42 0.86
CA LYS A 102 -11.32 17.74 -0.21
C LYS A 102 -11.45 16.24 0.05
N VAL A 103 -10.39 15.55 0.46
CA VAL A 103 -10.42 14.10 0.74
C VAL A 103 -11.27 13.80 1.98
N ALA A 104 -11.24 14.65 3.01
CA ALA A 104 -12.11 14.51 4.17
C ALA A 104 -13.60 14.59 3.76
N ASN A 105 -13.96 15.57 2.94
CA ASN A 105 -15.33 15.73 2.44
C ASN A 105 -15.75 14.57 1.53
N MET A 106 -14.85 14.10 0.66
CA MET A 106 -15.08 12.91 -0.16
C MET A 106 -15.34 11.67 0.70
N ARG A 107 -14.57 11.48 1.78
CA ARG A 107 -14.78 10.38 2.73
C ARG A 107 -16.15 10.47 3.41
N PHE A 108 -16.58 11.65 3.86
CA PHE A 108 -17.90 11.79 4.46
C PHE A 108 -19.03 11.50 3.48
N HIS A 109 -18.98 12.06 2.27
CA HIS A 109 -19.97 11.77 1.23
C HIS A 109 -20.00 10.29 0.85
N PHE A 110 -18.84 9.66 0.74
CA PHE A 110 -18.74 8.22 0.50
C PHE A 110 -19.38 7.43 1.64
N LEU A 111 -19.04 7.71 2.90
CA LEU A 111 -19.60 7.00 4.06
C LEU A 111 -21.12 7.19 4.18
N GLN A 112 -21.67 8.33 3.76
CA GLN A 112 -23.12 8.57 3.69
C GLN A 112 -23.79 7.77 2.58
N ALA A 113 -23.20 7.79 1.37
CA ALA A 113 -23.75 7.14 0.18
C ALA A 113 -23.55 5.61 0.16
N GLU A 114 -22.54 5.12 0.88
CA GLU A 114 -22.14 3.71 0.89
C GLU A 114 -23.29 2.82 1.32
N ARG A 115 -23.38 1.64 0.71
CA ARG A 115 -24.42 0.67 1.06
C ARG A 115 -24.24 0.17 2.49
N ARG A 116 -25.25 -0.53 2.98
CA ARG A 116 -25.17 -1.24 4.25
C ARG A 116 -24.06 -2.28 4.18
N ARG A 117 -23.11 -2.19 5.11
CA ARG A 117 -22.02 -3.14 5.28
C ARG A 117 -21.91 -3.55 6.75
N PRO A 118 -21.44 -4.78 7.07
CA PRO A 118 -21.38 -5.27 8.45
C PRO A 118 -20.41 -4.50 9.35
N ASP A 119 -19.34 -3.93 8.79
CA ASP A 119 -18.33 -3.15 9.51
C ASP A 119 -18.91 -1.92 10.21
N GLN A 120 -19.97 -1.34 9.64
CA GLN A 120 -20.61 -0.14 10.18
C GLN A 120 -21.35 -0.40 11.51
N PHE A 121 -21.70 -1.65 11.80
CA PHE A 121 -22.47 -2.06 12.99
C PHE A 121 -21.63 -2.87 13.98
N THR A 122 -20.41 -3.24 13.61
CA THR A 122 -19.64 -4.25 14.33
C THR A 122 -18.37 -3.64 14.91
N VAL A 123 -18.10 -3.98 16.17
CA VAL A 123 -16.90 -3.60 16.89
C VAL A 123 -16.13 -4.86 17.23
N LEU A 124 -14.82 -4.85 16.99
CA LEU A 124 -13.94 -5.92 17.43
C LEU A 124 -13.51 -5.65 18.87
N VAL A 125 -13.91 -6.56 19.76
CA VAL A 125 -13.55 -6.55 21.18
C VAL A 125 -12.37 -7.49 21.38
N ARG A 126 -11.31 -7.02 22.03
CA ARG A 126 -10.08 -7.77 22.32
C ARG A 126 -9.74 -7.72 23.80
N ASN A 127 -8.99 -8.70 24.26
CA ASN A 127 -8.61 -8.85 25.67
C ASN A 127 -9.83 -8.89 26.59
N VAL A 128 -10.77 -9.75 26.25
CA VAL A 128 -11.82 -10.13 27.19
C VAL A 128 -11.13 -10.79 28.40
N PRO A 129 -11.40 -10.34 29.64
CA PRO A 129 -10.78 -10.93 30.82
C PRO A 129 -11.17 -12.41 30.95
N PRO A 130 -10.25 -13.28 31.40
CA PRO A 130 -10.60 -14.67 31.66
C PRO A 130 -11.50 -14.75 32.90
N ASP A 131 -12.56 -15.54 32.79
CA ASP A 131 -13.47 -15.87 33.88
C ASP A 131 -13.50 -17.41 34.04
N PRO A 132 -13.38 -17.96 35.26
CA PRO A 132 -13.47 -19.40 35.47
C PRO A 132 -14.89 -19.97 35.25
N ASP A 133 -15.93 -19.16 35.42
CA ASP A 133 -17.32 -19.63 35.48
C ASP A 133 -18.07 -19.42 34.14
N GLU A 134 -17.67 -18.42 33.36
CA GLU A 134 -18.32 -18.05 32.08
C GLU A 134 -17.40 -18.27 30.87
N SER A 135 -17.97 -18.73 29.75
CA SER A 135 -17.26 -18.72 28.47
C SER A 135 -17.08 -17.29 27.94
N VAL A 136 -16.11 -17.07 27.02
CA VAL A 136 -15.89 -15.75 26.41
C VAL A 136 -17.15 -15.20 25.73
N GLY A 137 -17.98 -16.07 25.13
CA GLY A 137 -19.22 -15.67 24.48
C GLY A 137 -20.27 -15.16 25.46
N GLU A 138 -20.49 -15.90 26.55
CA GLU A 138 -21.43 -15.54 27.63
C GLU A 138 -20.98 -14.27 28.34
N LEU A 139 -19.69 -14.16 28.65
CA LEU A 139 -19.12 -13.00 29.33
C LEU A 139 -19.25 -11.72 28.47
N VAL A 140 -19.01 -11.83 27.16
CA VAL A 140 -19.23 -10.71 26.23
C VAL A 140 -20.71 -10.36 26.18
N GLU A 141 -21.61 -11.34 26.08
CA GLU A 141 -23.05 -11.09 26.07
C GLU A 141 -23.51 -10.39 27.35
N HIS A 142 -23.14 -10.92 28.52
CA HIS A 142 -23.46 -10.31 29.81
C HIS A 142 -22.92 -8.88 29.92
N PHE A 143 -21.65 -8.65 29.56
CA PHE A 143 -21.04 -7.32 29.61
C PHE A 143 -21.78 -6.29 28.73
N PHE A 144 -22.13 -6.66 27.50
CA PHE A 144 -22.80 -5.73 26.57
C PHE A 144 -24.31 -5.60 26.82
N LEU A 145 -24.97 -6.61 27.40
CA LEU A 145 -26.36 -6.47 27.86
C LEU A 145 -26.47 -5.52 29.04
N VAL A 146 -25.48 -5.49 29.95
CA VAL A 146 -25.49 -4.57 31.10
C VAL A 146 -25.09 -3.15 30.69
N ASN A 147 -24.03 -3.00 29.90
CA ASN A 147 -23.48 -1.67 29.57
C ASN A 147 -24.12 -1.02 28.32
N HIS A 148 -24.72 -1.82 27.44
CA HIS A 148 -25.34 -1.37 26.18
C HIS A 148 -26.72 -2.03 25.92
N PRO A 149 -27.66 -2.04 26.90
CA PRO A 149 -28.85 -2.89 26.93
C PRO A 149 -29.74 -2.78 25.68
N ASP A 150 -30.04 -1.56 25.24
CA ASP A 150 -30.99 -1.35 24.14
C ASP A 150 -30.36 -1.55 22.76
N HIS A 151 -29.03 -1.53 22.67
CA HIS A 151 -28.30 -1.47 21.41
C HIS A 151 -27.58 -2.75 21.04
N TYR A 152 -27.21 -3.59 22.02
CA TYR A 152 -26.60 -4.89 21.76
C TYR A 152 -27.52 -5.77 20.88
N LEU A 153 -26.93 -6.50 19.93
CA LEU A 153 -27.68 -7.37 19.01
C LEU A 153 -27.22 -8.82 19.07
N THR A 154 -25.93 -9.06 18.83
CA THR A 154 -25.32 -10.39 18.83
C THR A 154 -23.80 -10.25 18.94
N ASN A 155 -23.13 -11.33 19.32
CA ASN A 155 -21.69 -11.43 19.26
C ASN A 155 -21.27 -12.66 18.42
N GLN A 156 -20.04 -12.63 17.93
CA GLN A 156 -19.41 -13.75 17.23
C GLN A 156 -17.99 -13.92 17.75
N VAL A 157 -17.78 -14.99 18.51
CA VAL A 157 -16.50 -15.29 19.15
C VAL A 157 -15.45 -15.70 18.11
N VAL A 158 -14.20 -15.30 18.36
CA VAL A 158 -13.05 -15.63 17.50
C VAL A 158 -12.45 -16.96 17.93
N TYR A 159 -12.27 -17.87 16.97
CA TYR A 159 -11.63 -19.16 17.16
C TYR A 159 -10.24 -19.20 16.51
N ASN A 160 -9.31 -19.92 17.13
CA ASN A 160 -8.00 -20.22 16.54
C ASN A 160 -8.11 -21.35 15.50
N ALA A 161 -8.61 -21.01 14.31
CA ALA A 161 -8.79 -21.94 13.20
C ALA A 161 -7.57 -22.02 12.27
N ASN A 162 -6.36 -21.64 12.70
CA ASN A 162 -5.17 -21.56 11.85
C ASN A 162 -4.77 -22.91 11.24
N LYS A 163 -4.77 -23.97 12.05
CA LYS A 163 -4.47 -25.34 11.59
C LYS A 163 -5.54 -25.83 10.63
N LEU A 164 -6.82 -25.63 10.97
CA LEU A 164 -7.96 -25.97 10.13
C LEU A 164 -7.89 -25.26 8.76
N ALA A 165 -7.60 -23.94 8.74
CA ALA A 165 -7.41 -23.18 7.53
C ALA A 165 -6.26 -23.71 6.65
N SER A 166 -5.17 -24.18 7.28
CA SER A 166 -4.05 -24.79 6.57
C SER A 166 -4.43 -26.13 5.92
N LEU A 167 -5.27 -26.93 6.59
CA LEU A 167 -5.78 -28.21 6.09
C LEU A 167 -6.77 -28.00 4.94
N VAL A 168 -7.71 -27.06 5.06
CA VAL A 168 -8.64 -26.70 3.98
C VAL A 168 -7.89 -26.21 2.74
N LYS A 169 -6.87 -25.37 2.92
CA LYS A 169 -5.98 -24.95 1.83
C LYS A 169 -5.23 -26.13 1.20
N LYS A 170 -4.83 -27.13 1.98
CA LYS A 170 -4.21 -28.36 1.50
C LYS A 170 -5.21 -29.23 0.72
N LYS A 171 -6.45 -29.41 1.22
CA LYS A 171 -7.54 -30.11 0.54
C LYS A 171 -7.81 -29.51 -0.84
N LYS A 172 -7.97 -28.18 -0.94
CA LYS A 172 -8.19 -27.49 -2.22
C LYS A 172 -7.05 -27.76 -3.22
N LYS A 173 -5.78 -27.72 -2.79
CA LYS A 173 -4.64 -28.06 -3.66
C LYS A 173 -4.69 -29.52 -4.15
N LEU A 174 -5.05 -30.46 -3.28
CA LEU A 174 -5.16 -31.86 -3.65
C LEU A 174 -6.33 -32.11 -4.61
N GLN A 175 -7.47 -31.43 -4.41
CA GLN A 175 -8.61 -31.46 -5.33
C GLN A 175 -8.20 -30.98 -6.73
N ASN A 176 -7.47 -29.86 -6.84
CA ASN A 176 -7.00 -29.37 -8.14
C ASN A 176 -6.10 -30.39 -8.86
N TRP A 177 -5.26 -31.13 -8.11
CA TRP A 177 -4.48 -32.23 -8.66
C TRP A 177 -5.34 -33.43 -9.08
N ARG A 178 -6.35 -33.81 -8.29
CA ARG A 178 -7.31 -34.87 -8.67
C ARG A 178 -7.99 -34.52 -9.99
N ASP A 179 -8.55 -33.32 -10.07
CA ASP A 179 -9.30 -32.84 -11.23
C ASP A 179 -8.40 -32.76 -12.48
N TYR A 180 -7.12 -32.39 -12.33
CA TYR A 180 -6.13 -32.48 -13.40
C TYR A 180 -6.02 -33.89 -14.00
N TYR A 181 -5.81 -34.88 -13.14
CA TYR A 181 -5.60 -36.26 -13.58
C TYR A 181 -6.89 -36.86 -14.14
N GLN A 182 -8.03 -36.48 -13.58
CA GLN A 182 -9.35 -36.85 -14.09
C GLN A 182 -9.58 -36.26 -15.50
N LEU A 183 -9.30 -34.97 -15.72
CA LEU A 183 -9.36 -34.34 -17.05
C LEU A 183 -8.39 -35.01 -18.04
N LYS A 184 -7.19 -35.38 -17.60
CA LYS A 184 -6.21 -36.09 -18.44
C LYS A 184 -6.73 -37.47 -18.86
N PHE A 185 -7.39 -38.19 -17.96
CA PHE A 185 -8.04 -39.47 -18.24
C PHE A 185 -9.23 -39.32 -19.18
N SER A 186 -10.11 -38.34 -18.95
CA SER A 186 -11.27 -38.06 -19.81
C SER A 186 -10.87 -37.76 -21.26
N ARG A 187 -9.71 -37.12 -21.48
CA ARG A 187 -9.15 -36.83 -22.81
C ARG A 187 -8.52 -38.04 -23.50
N LYS A 188 -7.87 -38.93 -22.76
CA LYS A 188 -7.21 -40.14 -23.26
C LYS A 188 -7.80 -41.35 -22.53
N ARG A 189 -8.98 -41.80 -22.98
CA ARG A 189 -9.80 -42.85 -22.35
C ARG A 189 -9.14 -44.23 -22.23
N THR A 190 -7.95 -44.43 -22.80
CA THR A 190 -7.33 -45.75 -22.94
C THR A 190 -6.53 -46.21 -21.73
N ASP A 191 -5.87 -45.32 -20.96
CA ASP A 191 -5.04 -45.71 -19.81
C ASP A 191 -5.24 -44.79 -18.60
N ARG A 192 -5.40 -45.36 -17.39
CA ARG A 192 -5.47 -44.57 -16.14
C ARG A 192 -4.11 -43.91 -15.85
N PRO A 193 -4.08 -42.64 -15.45
CA PRO A 193 -2.84 -41.91 -15.26
C PRO A 193 -2.10 -42.39 -14.01
N LEU A 194 -0.92 -42.97 -14.21
CA LEU A 194 -0.03 -43.35 -13.10
C LEU A 194 0.87 -42.18 -12.68
N MET A 195 1.14 -42.09 -11.37
CA MET A 195 2.16 -41.21 -10.81
C MET A 195 3.11 -41.95 -9.87
N LYS A 196 4.23 -41.34 -9.54
CA LYS A 196 5.13 -41.83 -8.48
C LYS A 196 4.97 -40.97 -7.22
N THR A 197 5.05 -41.60 -6.05
CA THR A 197 4.79 -40.98 -4.74
C THR A 197 5.91 -40.06 -4.22
N GLY A 198 7.13 -40.15 -4.74
CA GLY A 198 8.29 -39.39 -4.25
C GLY A 198 8.37 -37.95 -4.76
N PHE A 199 9.42 -37.25 -4.31
CA PHE A 199 9.63 -35.82 -4.59
C PHE A 199 9.58 -35.53 -6.11
N LEU A 200 8.68 -34.61 -6.50
CA LEU A 200 8.42 -34.21 -7.90
C LEU A 200 8.12 -35.38 -8.87
N GLY A 201 7.68 -36.53 -8.36
CA GLY A 201 7.37 -37.72 -9.17
C GLY A 201 8.59 -38.45 -9.72
N LEU A 202 9.78 -38.20 -9.18
CA LEU A 202 11.03 -38.80 -9.66
C LEU A 202 11.28 -40.19 -9.03
N TRP A 203 10.93 -40.38 -7.76
CA TRP A 203 11.23 -41.58 -6.94
C TRP A 203 9.93 -42.17 -6.37
N GLY A 204 9.95 -43.40 -5.88
CA GLY A 204 8.77 -44.05 -5.24
C GLY A 204 8.00 -45.00 -6.14
N THR A 205 6.97 -45.63 -5.55
CA THR A 205 6.12 -46.63 -6.20
C THR A 205 5.17 -45.99 -7.22
N LYS A 206 4.93 -46.69 -8.33
CA LYS A 206 3.93 -46.25 -9.32
C LYS A 206 2.54 -46.62 -8.80
N VAL A 207 1.69 -45.61 -8.66
CA VAL A 207 0.31 -45.73 -8.19
C VAL A 207 -0.64 -45.00 -9.13
N ASP A 208 -1.91 -45.39 -9.14
CA ASP A 208 -2.94 -44.62 -9.84
C ASP A 208 -3.07 -43.24 -9.19
N ALA A 209 -2.88 -42.19 -9.98
CA ALA A 209 -2.91 -40.83 -9.48
C ALA A 209 -4.30 -40.44 -8.97
N ILE A 210 -5.37 -40.88 -9.65
CA ILE A 210 -6.74 -40.51 -9.28
C ILE A 210 -7.07 -41.14 -7.93
N ASP A 211 -6.89 -42.45 -7.80
CA ASP A 211 -7.23 -43.16 -6.57
C ASP A 211 -6.35 -42.72 -5.39
N HIS A 212 -5.06 -42.42 -5.63
CA HIS A 212 -4.19 -41.86 -4.60
C HIS A 212 -4.67 -40.48 -4.13
N TYR A 213 -4.95 -39.53 -5.03
CA TYR A 213 -5.44 -38.20 -4.63
C TYR A 213 -6.82 -38.28 -3.97
N THR A 214 -7.71 -39.16 -4.42
CA THR A 214 -8.99 -39.43 -3.74
C THR A 214 -8.75 -39.91 -2.31
N SER A 215 -7.86 -40.89 -2.11
CA SER A 215 -7.54 -41.39 -0.76
C SER A 215 -6.89 -40.33 0.15
N GLU A 216 -6.05 -39.46 -0.40
CA GLU A 216 -5.42 -38.36 0.35
C GLU A 216 -6.44 -37.25 0.68
N ILE A 217 -7.37 -36.96 -0.24
CA ILE A 217 -8.48 -36.03 0.02
C ILE A 217 -9.38 -36.59 1.11
N GLU A 218 -9.70 -37.89 1.12
CA GLU A 218 -10.47 -38.52 2.19
C GLU A 218 -9.74 -38.47 3.54
N LYS A 219 -8.43 -38.73 3.58
CA LYS A 219 -7.62 -38.58 4.80
C LYS A 219 -7.65 -37.14 5.32
N VAL A 220 -7.37 -36.16 4.45
CA VAL A 220 -7.38 -34.74 4.84
C VAL A 220 -8.79 -34.27 5.20
N SER A 221 -9.84 -34.79 4.57
CA SER A 221 -11.22 -34.46 4.93
C SER A 221 -11.58 -34.99 6.32
N ARG A 222 -11.14 -36.21 6.66
CA ARG A 222 -11.26 -36.73 8.04
C ARG A 222 -10.48 -35.86 9.04
N GLU A 223 -9.24 -35.49 8.73
CA GLU A 223 -8.46 -34.57 9.56
C GLU A 223 -9.16 -33.21 9.74
N ILE A 224 -9.83 -32.69 8.71
CA ILE A 224 -10.60 -31.44 8.78
C ILE A 224 -11.79 -31.58 9.73
N VAL A 225 -12.57 -32.67 9.62
CA VAL A 225 -13.72 -32.91 10.52
C VAL A 225 -13.25 -33.06 11.97
N GLU A 226 -12.21 -33.84 12.21
CA GLU A 226 -11.63 -34.01 13.55
C GLU A 226 -11.11 -32.68 14.13
N GLU A 227 -10.39 -31.88 13.34
CA GLU A 227 -9.90 -30.59 13.80
C GLU A 227 -11.02 -29.56 13.97
N ARG A 228 -12.09 -29.64 13.17
CA ARG A 228 -13.29 -28.80 13.32
C ARG A 228 -14.00 -29.09 14.64
N GLU A 229 -14.22 -30.36 14.96
CA GLU A 229 -14.78 -30.78 16.25
C GLU A 229 -13.89 -30.35 17.42
N LYS A 230 -12.56 -30.50 17.29
CA LYS A 230 -11.61 -30.02 18.31
C LYS A 230 -11.73 -28.50 18.50
N VAL A 231 -11.77 -27.71 17.43
CA VAL A 231 -11.84 -26.25 17.54
C VAL A 231 -13.18 -25.78 18.13
N ALA A 232 -14.27 -26.48 17.82
CA ALA A 232 -15.60 -26.18 18.37
C ALA A 232 -15.71 -26.55 19.87
N ASN A 233 -15.11 -27.68 20.27
CA ASN A 233 -15.26 -28.22 21.63
C ASN A 233 -14.14 -27.81 22.59
N ASP A 234 -12.96 -27.41 22.12
CA ASP A 234 -11.82 -27.04 22.97
C ASP A 234 -11.90 -25.57 23.42
N PRO A 235 -12.07 -25.29 24.72
CA PRO A 235 -12.08 -23.92 25.24
C PRO A 235 -10.77 -23.18 24.98
N LYS A 236 -9.64 -23.87 24.82
CA LYS A 236 -8.34 -23.24 24.50
C LYS A 236 -8.27 -22.70 23.08
N SER A 237 -9.13 -23.20 22.19
CA SER A 237 -9.24 -22.70 20.81
C SER A 237 -10.04 -21.40 20.74
N ILE A 238 -10.81 -21.08 21.79
CA ILE A 238 -11.54 -19.83 21.93
C ILE A 238 -10.56 -18.72 22.31
N MET A 239 -10.46 -17.70 21.46
CA MET A 239 -9.61 -16.55 21.72
C MET A 239 -10.37 -15.54 22.59
N PRO A 240 -9.68 -14.76 23.45
CA PRO A 240 -10.29 -13.69 24.24
C PRO A 240 -10.60 -12.46 23.36
N ALA A 241 -11.32 -12.68 22.26
CA ALA A 241 -11.72 -11.69 21.29
C ALA A 241 -13.07 -12.09 20.66
N SER A 242 -13.90 -11.09 20.35
CA SER A 242 -15.23 -11.29 19.78
C SER A 242 -15.63 -10.11 18.90
N PHE A 243 -16.35 -10.38 17.81
CA PHE A 243 -17.02 -9.36 17.01
C PHE A 243 -18.40 -9.08 17.62
N VAL A 244 -18.61 -7.88 18.13
CA VAL A 244 -19.86 -7.47 18.75
C VAL A 244 -20.64 -6.58 17.80
N SER A 245 -21.84 -7.00 17.45
CA SER A 245 -22.75 -6.31 16.55
C SER A 245 -23.82 -5.54 17.32
N PHE A 246 -24.13 -4.34 16.84
CA PHE A 246 -25.14 -3.45 17.42
C PHE A 246 -26.32 -3.24 16.47
N LYS A 247 -27.48 -2.85 17.02
CA LYS A 247 -28.69 -2.49 16.26
C LYS A 247 -28.54 -1.21 15.43
N THR A 248 -27.61 -0.35 15.81
CA THR A 248 -27.44 1.01 15.27
C THR A 248 -25.95 1.30 15.07
N ARG A 249 -25.59 2.01 14.00
CA ARG A 249 -24.23 2.52 13.76
C ARG A 249 -23.81 3.51 14.83
N TRP A 250 -24.77 4.28 15.36
CA TRP A 250 -24.52 5.19 16.47
C TRP A 250 -23.92 4.45 17.68
N ALA A 251 -24.53 3.33 18.09
CA ALA A 251 -24.04 2.55 19.22
C ALA A 251 -22.68 1.88 18.95
N ALA A 252 -22.47 1.36 17.73
CA ALA A 252 -21.17 0.85 17.32
C ALA A 252 -20.09 1.95 17.38
N ALA A 253 -20.42 3.17 16.96
CA ALA A 253 -19.52 4.31 17.02
C ALA A 253 -19.19 4.75 18.46
N VAL A 254 -20.19 4.74 19.35
CA VAL A 254 -19.97 5.01 20.78
C VAL A 254 -19.07 3.93 21.39
N CYS A 255 -19.37 2.65 21.14
CA CYS A 255 -18.59 1.53 21.66
C CYS A 255 -17.13 1.57 21.17
N ALA A 256 -16.90 1.76 19.87
CA ALA A 256 -15.55 1.78 19.29
C ALA A 256 -14.69 2.98 19.73
N GLN A 257 -15.29 4.09 20.18
CA GLN A 257 -14.57 5.32 20.53
C GLN A 257 -14.43 5.55 22.05
N THR A 258 -15.14 4.78 22.88
CA THR A 258 -15.16 4.96 24.33
C THR A 258 -14.35 3.89 25.05
N GLN A 259 -13.78 4.25 26.20
CA GLN A 259 -13.10 3.30 27.08
C GLN A 259 -14.15 2.50 27.86
N GLN A 260 -14.20 1.19 27.67
CA GLN A 260 -15.23 0.33 28.26
C GLN A 260 -15.00 -0.03 29.73
N SER A 261 -13.74 -0.09 30.19
CA SER A 261 -13.40 -0.52 31.55
C SER A 261 -12.36 0.37 32.21
N ARG A 262 -12.25 0.31 33.55
CA ARG A 262 -11.23 1.04 34.32
C ARG A 262 -9.81 0.71 33.87
N ASN A 263 -9.57 -0.53 33.44
CA ASN A 263 -8.26 -0.95 32.95
C ASN A 263 -8.16 -0.73 31.43
N PRO A 264 -7.26 0.14 30.95
CA PRO A 264 -7.14 0.44 29.52
C PRO A 264 -6.58 -0.71 28.69
N THR A 265 -6.20 -1.85 29.28
CA THR A 265 -5.73 -3.03 28.54
C THR A 265 -6.78 -4.12 28.37
N LEU A 266 -7.92 -4.02 29.06
CA LEU A 266 -9.03 -4.97 29.01
C LEU A 266 -10.21 -4.36 28.23
N TRP A 267 -11.02 -5.22 27.60
CA TRP A 267 -12.19 -4.78 26.82
C TRP A 267 -11.83 -3.75 25.75
N LEU A 268 -10.74 -4.02 25.02
CA LEU A 268 -10.25 -3.13 23.96
C LEU A 268 -11.20 -3.19 22.76
N THR A 269 -11.87 -2.09 22.49
CA THR A 269 -12.81 -1.94 21.38
C THR A 269 -12.17 -1.17 20.24
N ASP A 270 -12.10 -1.79 19.07
CA ASP A 270 -11.74 -1.13 17.81
C ASP A 270 -12.84 -1.35 16.78
N TRP A 271 -12.97 -0.47 15.79
CA TRP A 271 -13.83 -0.73 14.64
C TRP A 271 -13.46 -2.07 13.99
N ALA A 272 -14.46 -2.93 13.76
CA ALA A 272 -14.21 -4.15 13.01
C ALA A 272 -13.93 -3.77 11.55
N PRO A 273 -12.84 -4.27 10.94
CA PRO A 273 -12.64 -4.09 9.51
C PRO A 273 -13.72 -4.86 8.73
N GLU A 274 -13.91 -4.56 7.45
CA GLU A 274 -14.81 -5.33 6.59
C GLU A 274 -14.43 -6.83 6.63
N PRO A 275 -15.38 -7.78 6.62
CA PRO A 275 -15.06 -9.21 6.68
C PRO A 275 -14.01 -9.69 5.66
N ARG A 276 -13.93 -9.05 4.48
CA ARG A 276 -12.92 -9.29 3.44
C ARG A 276 -11.54 -8.73 3.79
N ASP A 277 -11.49 -7.64 4.55
CA ASP A 277 -10.28 -6.97 5.02
C ASP A 277 -9.71 -7.65 6.29
N VAL A 278 -10.48 -8.49 6.99
CA VAL A 278 -10.01 -9.24 8.16
C VAL A 278 -8.89 -10.22 7.77
N TYR A 279 -7.71 -10.01 8.34
CA TYR A 279 -6.60 -10.95 8.31
C TYR A 279 -6.67 -11.94 9.47
N TRP A 280 -7.49 -12.98 9.28
CA TRP A 280 -7.82 -14.01 10.26
C TRP A 280 -6.65 -14.62 11.04
N PRO A 281 -5.48 -14.92 10.44
CA PRO A 281 -4.40 -15.58 11.18
C PRO A 281 -3.87 -14.80 12.39
N ASN A 282 -3.99 -13.46 12.34
CA ASN A 282 -3.47 -12.58 13.39
C ASN A 282 -4.45 -12.34 14.54
N LEU A 283 -5.72 -12.73 14.40
CA LEU A 283 -6.72 -12.62 15.47
C LEU A 283 -6.43 -13.57 16.64
N ALA A 284 -5.70 -14.67 16.39
CA ALA A 284 -5.34 -15.66 17.40
C ALA A 284 -4.10 -15.27 18.25
N ILE A 285 -3.57 -14.06 18.09
CA ILE A 285 -2.34 -13.63 18.78
C ILE A 285 -2.72 -12.95 20.10
N PRO A 286 -2.20 -13.43 21.26
CA PRO A 286 -2.42 -12.77 22.55
C PRO A 286 -1.83 -11.36 22.59
N TYR A 287 -2.50 -10.43 23.26
CA TYR A 287 -2.09 -9.02 23.28
C TYR A 287 -0.69 -8.77 23.83
N VAL A 288 -0.28 -9.45 24.90
CA VAL A 288 1.08 -9.30 25.46
C VAL A 288 2.14 -9.71 24.42
N SER A 289 1.84 -10.72 23.60
CA SER A 289 2.73 -11.16 22.51
C SER A 289 2.87 -10.10 21.42
N LEU A 290 1.84 -9.29 21.15
CA LEU A 290 1.89 -8.22 20.14
C LEU A 290 3.00 -7.20 20.45
N THR A 291 3.15 -6.78 21.72
CA THR A 291 4.19 -5.82 22.12
C THR A 291 5.58 -6.38 21.86
N VAL A 292 5.83 -7.63 22.24
CA VAL A 292 7.12 -8.31 22.02
C VAL A 292 7.40 -8.48 20.52
N ARG A 293 6.41 -8.92 19.74
CA ARG A 293 6.54 -9.08 18.28
C ARG A 293 6.87 -7.76 17.59
N ARG A 294 6.21 -6.67 17.97
CA ARG A 294 6.49 -5.31 17.44
C ARG A 294 7.89 -4.85 17.80
N LEU A 295 8.37 -5.13 19.01
CA LEU A 295 9.76 -4.83 19.41
C LEU A 295 10.77 -5.63 18.57
N ILE A 296 10.56 -6.94 18.43
CA ILE A 296 11.42 -7.83 17.62
C ILE A 296 11.48 -7.34 16.16
N ILE A 297 10.33 -7.02 15.56
CA ILE A 297 10.28 -6.52 14.18
C ILE A 297 10.88 -5.12 14.06
N GLY A 298 10.73 -4.26 15.07
CA GLY A 298 11.40 -2.95 15.12
C GLY A 298 12.93 -3.10 15.07
N VAL A 299 13.49 -3.97 15.90
CA VAL A 299 14.92 -4.28 15.93
C VAL A 299 15.37 -4.97 14.63
N ALA A 300 14.62 -5.94 14.13
CA ALA A 300 14.93 -6.63 12.87
C ALA A 300 14.89 -5.66 11.68
N PHE A 301 13.96 -4.71 11.65
CA PHE A 301 13.89 -3.68 10.63
C PHE A 301 15.05 -2.69 10.70
N PHE A 302 15.50 -2.33 11.91
CA PHE A 302 16.70 -1.52 12.09
C PHE A 302 17.93 -2.21 11.48
N PHE A 303 18.17 -3.49 11.83
CA PHE A 303 19.27 -4.26 11.26
C PHE A 303 19.12 -4.48 9.76
N LEU A 304 17.90 -4.77 9.27
CA LEU A 304 17.64 -4.86 7.84
C LEU A 304 18.07 -3.58 7.14
N THR A 305 17.66 -2.42 7.64
CA THR A 305 17.96 -1.11 7.06
C THR A 305 19.46 -0.84 7.08
N PHE A 306 20.14 -1.10 8.21
CA PHE A 306 21.56 -0.86 8.38
C PHE A 306 22.42 -1.79 7.50
N PHE A 307 22.17 -3.10 7.55
CA PHE A 307 22.96 -4.07 6.78
C PHE A 307 22.69 -3.99 5.27
N PHE A 308 21.51 -3.53 4.84
CA PHE A 308 21.24 -3.30 3.41
C PHE A 308 22.09 -2.19 2.79
N MET A 309 22.71 -1.31 3.59
CA MET A 309 23.64 -0.31 3.08
C MET A 309 24.83 -0.99 2.38
N ILE A 310 25.34 -2.10 2.93
CA ILE A 310 26.54 -2.77 2.41
C ILE A 310 26.29 -3.31 0.98
N PRO A 311 25.28 -4.15 0.72
CA PRO A 311 25.00 -4.60 -0.64
C PRO A 311 24.66 -3.46 -1.61
N ILE A 312 23.95 -2.42 -1.16
CA ILE A 312 23.64 -1.26 -2.03
C ILE A 312 24.92 -0.55 -2.46
N THR A 313 25.85 -0.30 -1.53
CA THR A 313 27.12 0.33 -1.85
C THR A 313 27.96 -0.53 -2.79
N LEU A 314 27.98 -1.85 -2.59
CA LEU A 314 28.67 -2.78 -3.47
C LEU A 314 28.08 -2.74 -4.88
N VAL A 315 26.76 -2.88 -5.02
CA VAL A 315 26.06 -2.83 -6.32
C VAL A 315 26.31 -1.50 -7.03
N GLN A 316 26.23 -0.37 -6.31
CA GLN A 316 26.49 0.95 -6.89
C GLN A 316 27.95 1.14 -7.31
N SER A 317 28.91 0.66 -6.51
CA SER A 317 30.33 0.75 -6.84
C SER A 317 30.69 -0.13 -8.04
N LEU A 318 30.16 -1.36 -8.11
CA LEU A 318 30.35 -2.28 -9.23
C LEU A 318 29.66 -1.80 -10.50
N ALA A 319 28.55 -1.07 -10.39
CA ALA A 319 27.84 -0.50 -11.52
C ALA A 319 28.43 0.85 -12.01
N SER A 320 29.53 1.32 -11.41
CA SER A 320 30.26 2.51 -11.86
C SER A 320 31.32 2.17 -12.90
N ILE A 321 31.65 3.12 -13.79
CA ILE A 321 32.69 2.92 -14.83
C ILE A 321 34.02 2.48 -14.20
N GLU A 322 34.47 3.19 -13.16
CA GLU A 322 35.72 2.88 -12.46
C GLU A 322 35.71 1.49 -11.82
N GLY A 323 34.54 1.07 -11.28
CA GLY A 323 34.35 -0.25 -10.71
C GLY A 323 34.47 -1.36 -11.77
N ILE A 324 33.81 -1.20 -12.91
CA ILE A 324 33.82 -2.19 -13.99
C ILE A 324 35.21 -2.28 -14.62
N GLU A 325 35.89 -1.15 -14.86
CA GLU A 325 37.24 -1.13 -15.42
C GLU A 325 38.28 -1.80 -14.52
N LYS A 326 38.07 -1.75 -13.19
CA LYS A 326 38.94 -2.38 -12.19
C LYS A 326 38.70 -3.89 -12.06
N VAL A 327 37.43 -4.32 -12.10
CA VAL A 327 37.06 -5.74 -11.90
C VAL A 327 37.20 -6.54 -13.20
N VAL A 328 36.89 -5.92 -14.35
CA VAL A 328 36.85 -6.59 -15.64
C VAL A 328 37.63 -5.78 -16.70
N PRO A 329 38.98 -5.79 -16.64
CA PRO A 329 39.82 -4.90 -17.45
C PRO A 329 39.74 -5.14 -18.96
N PHE A 330 39.29 -6.31 -19.42
CA PHE A 330 39.13 -6.60 -20.86
C PHE A 330 37.94 -5.85 -21.50
N LEU A 331 37.00 -5.32 -20.71
CA LEU A 331 35.85 -4.55 -21.21
C LEU A 331 36.20 -3.08 -21.50
N LYS A 332 37.38 -2.58 -21.10
CA LYS A 332 37.84 -1.20 -21.35
C LYS A 332 37.57 -0.68 -22.77
N PRO A 333 37.99 -1.39 -23.86
CA PRO A 333 37.73 -0.91 -25.22
C PRO A 333 36.25 -0.83 -25.59
N VAL A 334 35.38 -1.64 -24.96
CA VAL A 334 33.92 -1.59 -25.16
C VAL A 334 33.28 -0.48 -24.33
N ILE A 335 33.77 -0.25 -23.12
CA ILE A 335 33.28 0.78 -22.19
C ILE A 335 33.63 2.18 -22.70
N GLU A 336 34.77 2.36 -23.38
CA GLU A 336 35.18 3.65 -23.93
C GLU A 336 34.32 4.14 -25.10
N VAL A 337 33.51 3.26 -25.70
CA VAL A 337 32.53 3.66 -26.72
C VAL A 337 31.55 4.67 -26.11
N LYS A 338 31.51 5.88 -26.67
CA LYS A 338 30.76 7.04 -26.14
C LYS A 338 29.32 6.71 -25.72
N PHE A 339 28.61 5.90 -26.52
CA PHE A 339 27.24 5.46 -26.22
C PHE A 339 27.18 4.51 -25.02
N ILE A 340 28.04 3.49 -24.98
CA ILE A 340 28.09 2.48 -23.91
C ILE A 340 28.53 3.14 -22.60
N LYS A 341 29.52 4.04 -22.65
CA LYS A 341 29.96 4.84 -21.51
C LYS A 341 28.82 5.63 -20.88
N ALA A 342 28.03 6.32 -21.71
CA ALA A 342 26.89 7.10 -21.24
C ALA A 342 25.78 6.22 -20.65
N PHE A 343 25.51 5.06 -21.26
CA PHE A 343 24.53 4.10 -20.76
C PHE A 343 24.94 3.51 -19.40
N ILE A 344 26.20 3.08 -19.27
CA ILE A 344 26.74 2.52 -18.03
C ILE A 344 26.75 3.59 -16.92
N ALA A 345 27.22 4.81 -17.20
CA ALA A 345 27.25 5.88 -16.21
C ALA A 345 25.85 6.31 -15.73
N GLY A 346 24.87 6.34 -16.65
CA GLY A 346 23.55 6.92 -16.38
C GLY A 346 22.51 5.90 -15.90
N VAL A 347 22.39 4.76 -16.56
CA VAL A 347 21.25 3.83 -16.43
C VAL A 347 21.56 2.66 -15.52
N LEU A 348 22.77 2.09 -15.63
CA LEU A 348 23.11 0.82 -15.01
C LEU A 348 23.00 0.83 -13.46
N PRO A 349 23.50 1.84 -12.73
CA PRO A 349 23.40 1.86 -11.26
C PRO A 349 21.94 1.90 -10.78
N GLY A 350 21.09 2.67 -11.46
CA GLY A 350 19.66 2.78 -11.13
C GLY A 350 18.91 1.47 -11.38
N LEU A 351 19.18 0.82 -12.52
CA LEU A 351 18.58 -0.46 -12.85
C LEU A 351 19.05 -1.58 -11.92
N ALA A 352 20.35 -1.63 -11.61
CA ALA A 352 20.93 -2.62 -10.71
C ALA A 352 20.39 -2.48 -9.28
N LEU A 353 20.28 -1.24 -8.78
CA LEU A 353 19.64 -0.95 -7.49
C LEU A 353 18.18 -1.40 -7.50
N LYS A 354 17.42 -1.08 -8.55
CA LYS A 354 16.00 -1.48 -8.66
C LYS A 354 15.85 -2.99 -8.63
N LEU A 355 16.64 -3.73 -9.42
CA LEU A 355 16.62 -5.20 -9.45
C LEU A 355 16.93 -5.79 -8.06
N PHE A 356 17.89 -5.22 -7.35
CA PHE A 356 18.23 -5.62 -5.99
C PHE A 356 17.12 -5.28 -4.96
N LEU A 357 16.27 -4.30 -5.23
CA LEU A 357 15.18 -3.93 -4.32
C LEU A 357 13.84 -4.63 -4.61
N VAL A 358 13.73 -5.41 -5.70
CA VAL A 358 12.45 -6.07 -6.10
C VAL A 358 11.87 -6.98 -5.00
N PHE A 359 12.72 -7.64 -4.22
CA PHE A 359 12.27 -8.58 -3.18
C PHE A 359 11.98 -7.91 -1.83
N LEU A 360 12.42 -6.66 -1.64
CA LEU A 360 12.30 -5.95 -0.37
C LEU A 360 10.83 -5.76 0.08
N PRO A 361 9.89 -5.32 -0.77
CA PRO A 361 8.49 -5.16 -0.35
C PRO A 361 7.86 -6.46 0.16
N THR A 362 8.25 -7.61 -0.41
CA THR A 362 7.82 -8.93 0.07
C THR A 362 8.33 -9.21 1.48
N ILE A 363 9.60 -8.90 1.76
CA ILE A 363 10.18 -9.03 3.11
C ILE A 363 9.44 -8.12 4.10
N LEU A 364 9.21 -6.85 3.74
CA LEU A 364 8.53 -5.88 4.59
C LEU A 364 7.06 -6.26 4.86
N MET A 365 6.38 -6.88 3.88
CA MET A 365 5.03 -7.41 4.07
C MET A 365 5.03 -8.63 5.01
N ILE A 366 6.02 -9.53 4.90
CA ILE A 366 6.18 -10.65 5.85
C ILE A 366 6.42 -10.14 7.27
N MET A 367 7.31 -9.15 7.43
CA MET A 367 7.55 -8.50 8.73
C MET A 367 6.26 -7.91 9.30
N SER A 368 5.46 -7.23 8.49
CA SER A 368 4.19 -6.63 8.92
C SER A 368 3.15 -7.68 9.32
N LYS A 369 3.07 -8.81 8.58
CA LYS A 369 2.21 -9.96 8.94
C LYS A 369 2.58 -10.54 10.31
N PHE A 370 3.87 -10.65 10.62
CA PHE A 370 4.34 -11.20 11.90
C PHE A 370 4.01 -10.31 13.12
N GLU A 371 3.83 -9.00 12.93
CA GLU A 371 3.50 -8.06 14.01
C GLU A 371 2.09 -8.23 14.58
N GLY A 372 1.19 -8.90 13.87
CA GLY A 372 -0.16 -9.14 14.35
C GLY A 372 -1.16 -8.00 14.10
N PHE A 373 -1.09 -7.31 12.96
CA PHE A 373 -2.19 -6.44 12.53
C PHE A 373 -3.39 -7.25 12.04
N ILE A 374 -4.58 -6.73 12.30
CA ILE A 374 -5.84 -7.46 12.16
C ILE A 374 -6.43 -7.31 10.76
N SER A 375 -6.18 -6.19 10.08
CA SER A 375 -6.70 -5.93 8.74
C SER A 375 -5.61 -5.92 7.68
N LEU A 376 -5.96 -6.31 6.44
CA LEU A 376 -5.07 -6.23 5.27
C LEU A 376 -4.70 -4.77 5.00
N SER A 377 -5.67 -3.85 5.07
CA SER A 377 -5.47 -2.40 4.96
C SER A 377 -4.42 -1.86 5.93
N SER A 378 -4.46 -2.29 7.20
CA SER A 378 -3.47 -1.88 8.22
C SER A 378 -2.10 -2.50 7.97
N LEU A 379 -2.05 -3.77 7.53
CA LEU A 379 -0.81 -4.45 7.16
C LEU A 379 -0.10 -3.73 6.01
N GLU A 380 -0.84 -3.35 4.97
CA GLU A 380 -0.28 -2.63 3.82
C GLU A 380 0.17 -1.23 4.18
N ARG A 381 -0.61 -0.49 4.98
CA ARG A 381 -0.20 0.83 5.49
C ARG A 381 1.10 0.76 6.29
N ARG A 382 1.25 -0.26 7.15
CA ARG A 382 2.47 -0.46 7.94
C ARG A 382 3.65 -0.90 7.07
N GLY A 383 3.41 -1.78 6.10
CA GLY A 383 4.40 -2.18 5.10
C GLY A 383 4.91 -0.99 4.29
N ALA A 384 3.99 -0.13 3.84
CA ALA A 384 4.31 1.12 3.14
C ALA A 384 5.13 2.07 4.03
N ALA A 385 4.77 2.24 5.30
CA ALA A 385 5.50 3.11 6.23
C ALA A 385 6.98 2.69 6.39
N ARG A 386 7.21 1.37 6.51
CA ARG A 386 8.58 0.82 6.57
C ARG A 386 9.32 0.99 5.27
N TYR A 387 8.66 0.75 4.14
CA TYR A 387 9.32 0.89 2.85
C TYR A 387 9.66 2.35 2.55
N TYR A 388 8.82 3.29 2.96
CA TYR A 388 9.13 4.72 2.92
C TYR A 388 10.37 5.05 3.76
N LEU A 389 10.43 4.60 5.01
CA LEU A 389 11.58 4.82 5.88
C LEU A 389 12.85 4.19 5.30
N PHE A 390 12.75 2.99 4.73
CA PHE A 390 13.84 2.34 4.03
C PHE A 390 14.30 3.17 2.82
N ASN A 391 13.38 3.64 1.96
CA ASN A 391 13.72 4.46 0.80
C ASN A 391 14.37 5.79 1.22
N LEU A 392 13.88 6.41 2.30
CA LEU A 392 14.48 7.62 2.85
C LEU A 392 15.93 7.40 3.28
N VAL A 393 16.20 6.35 4.06
CA VAL A 393 17.54 6.09 4.60
C VAL A 393 18.49 5.50 3.55
N ASN A 394 18.06 4.47 2.84
CA ASN A 394 18.94 3.70 1.94
C ASN A 394 18.95 4.23 0.50
N THR A 395 17.79 4.58 -0.05
CA THR A 395 17.71 5.04 -1.45
C THR A 395 18.11 6.51 -1.56
N PHE A 396 17.71 7.36 -0.61
CA PHE A 396 18.01 8.79 -0.63
C PHE A 396 19.26 9.16 0.18
N LEU A 397 19.29 8.99 1.51
CA LEU A 397 20.42 9.46 2.33
C LEU A 397 21.72 8.71 2.02
N CYS A 398 21.68 7.38 1.98
CA CYS A 398 22.86 6.56 1.74
C CYS A 398 23.45 6.78 0.33
N SER A 399 22.63 6.93 -0.71
CA SER A 399 23.14 7.21 -2.06
C SER A 399 23.81 8.59 -2.18
N VAL A 400 23.32 9.59 -1.43
CA VAL A 400 23.98 10.91 -1.32
C VAL A 400 25.32 10.80 -0.58
N ILE A 401 25.37 10.04 0.52
CA ILE A 401 26.58 9.89 1.38
C ILE A 401 27.66 9.01 0.71
N VAL A 402 27.28 7.85 0.17
CA VAL A 402 28.21 6.89 -0.44
C VAL A 402 28.73 7.41 -1.78
N GLY A 403 27.89 8.18 -2.47
CA GLY A 403 28.26 8.88 -3.66
C GLY A 403 29.38 9.90 -3.46
N SER A 404 29.57 10.47 -2.26
CA SER A 404 30.62 11.46 -2.04
C SER A 404 32.02 10.85 -1.81
N ALA A 405 32.23 9.61 -2.28
CA ALA A 405 33.40 8.75 -2.21
C ALA A 405 33.48 7.91 -0.93
N LEU A 406 33.80 6.62 -1.09
CA LEU A 406 34.15 5.69 -0.01
C LEU A 406 35.30 6.22 0.88
N THR A 407 36.09 7.17 0.37
CA THR A 407 37.10 7.92 1.12
C THR A 407 36.48 8.93 2.10
N GLN A 408 35.35 9.58 1.75
CA GLN A 408 34.61 10.42 2.68
C GLN A 408 33.82 9.63 3.71
N LEU A 409 33.36 8.39 3.43
CA LEU A 409 32.70 7.58 4.45
C LEU A 409 33.62 7.32 5.66
N LYS A 410 34.93 7.11 5.42
CA LYS A 410 35.93 7.01 6.48
C LYS A 410 36.07 8.31 7.28
N SER A 411 36.00 9.47 6.64
CA SER A 411 36.03 10.76 7.35
C SER A 411 34.71 11.05 8.07
N PHE A 412 33.56 10.69 7.51
CA PHE A 412 32.22 10.86 8.09
C PHE A 412 32.03 10.10 9.39
N ILE A 413 32.50 8.85 9.47
CA ILE A 413 32.42 8.06 10.72
C ILE A 413 33.19 8.74 11.86
N HIS A 414 34.18 9.56 11.53
CA HIS A 414 35.04 10.26 12.49
C HIS A 414 34.67 11.76 12.62
N GLN A 415 33.64 12.24 11.92
CA GLN A 415 33.18 13.64 11.99
C GLN A 415 32.21 13.85 13.15
N SER A 416 32.28 15.03 13.77
CA SER A 416 31.32 15.45 14.79
C SER A 416 29.90 15.56 14.20
N PRO A 417 28.83 15.22 14.95
CA PRO A 417 27.44 15.28 14.48
C PRO A 417 27.02 16.63 13.88
N ASN A 418 27.61 17.73 14.36
CA ASN A 418 27.34 19.09 13.89
C ASN A 418 27.74 19.32 12.42
N GLN A 419 28.62 18.49 11.85
CA GLN A 419 29.09 18.62 10.47
C GLN A 419 28.25 17.79 9.48
N ILE A 420 27.40 16.88 9.96
CA ILE A 420 26.62 15.97 9.10
C ILE A 420 25.72 16.74 8.12
N PRO A 421 24.89 17.72 8.56
CA PRO A 421 24.05 18.48 7.62
C PRO A 421 24.87 19.29 6.60
N ARG A 422 26.05 19.77 7.01
CA ARG A 422 26.98 20.54 6.18
C ARG A 422 27.52 19.67 5.05
N THR A 423 28.05 18.49 5.39
CA THR A 423 28.66 17.59 4.40
C THR A 423 27.62 16.99 3.45
N ILE A 424 26.43 16.61 3.96
CA ILE A 424 25.32 16.16 3.10
C ILE A 424 24.87 17.29 2.17
N GLY A 425 24.75 18.53 2.68
CA GLY A 425 24.37 19.69 1.89
C GLY A 425 25.19 19.86 0.62
N VAL A 426 26.52 19.77 0.71
CA VAL A 426 27.43 19.89 -0.46
C VAL A 426 27.30 18.74 -1.45
N ALA A 427 27.01 17.52 -0.96
CA ALA A 427 26.90 16.32 -1.80
C ALA A 427 25.59 16.26 -2.62
N ILE A 428 24.51 16.90 -2.15
CA ILE A 428 23.19 16.85 -2.79
C ILE A 428 23.22 17.36 -4.24
N PRO A 429 23.70 18.58 -4.56
CA PRO A 429 23.74 19.07 -5.93
C PRO A 429 24.50 18.14 -6.88
N GLN A 430 25.65 17.61 -6.43
CA GLN A 430 26.52 16.73 -7.23
C GLN A 430 25.85 15.39 -7.60
N ARG A 431 24.81 15.00 -6.86
CA ARG A 431 24.08 13.74 -7.06
C ARG A 431 22.76 13.93 -7.80
N ALA A 432 22.43 15.14 -8.23
CA ALA A 432 21.20 15.42 -8.98
C ALA A 432 21.12 14.59 -10.27
N THR A 433 22.23 14.44 -11.01
CA THR A 433 22.28 13.66 -12.26
C THR A 433 21.90 12.19 -12.04
N PHE A 434 22.33 11.59 -10.93
CA PHE A 434 21.94 10.22 -10.56
C PHE A 434 20.44 10.09 -10.31
N PHE A 435 19.84 11.05 -9.59
CA PHE A 435 18.39 11.01 -9.34
C PHE A 435 17.56 11.33 -10.58
N ILE A 436 18.04 12.17 -11.50
CA ILE A 436 17.40 12.39 -12.79
C ILE A 436 17.34 11.08 -13.58
N THR A 437 18.46 10.36 -13.71
CA THR A 437 18.48 9.08 -14.42
C THR A 437 17.68 8.01 -13.69
N TYR A 438 17.71 8.00 -12.34
CA TYR A 438 16.87 7.12 -11.53
C TYR A 438 15.38 7.35 -11.81
N ILE A 439 14.90 8.60 -11.89
CA ILE A 439 13.50 8.91 -12.22
C ILE A 439 13.15 8.46 -13.66
N MET A 440 14.08 8.60 -14.61
CA MET A 440 13.85 8.14 -15.99
C MET A 440 13.70 6.60 -16.06
N VAL A 441 14.54 5.86 -15.34
CA VAL A 441 14.55 4.39 -15.36
C VAL A 441 13.44 3.81 -14.48
N ASP A 442 13.35 4.25 -13.23
CA ASP A 442 12.39 3.72 -12.27
C ASP A 442 11.00 4.30 -12.49
N GLY A 443 10.91 5.61 -12.71
CA GLY A 443 9.64 6.32 -12.86
C GLY A 443 9.05 6.14 -14.26
N TRP A 444 9.71 6.65 -15.30
CA TRP A 444 9.13 6.64 -16.64
C TRP A 444 9.05 5.23 -17.23
N ALA A 445 10.19 4.54 -17.31
CA ALA A 445 10.20 3.17 -17.84
C ALA A 445 9.47 2.20 -16.91
N GLY A 446 9.46 2.42 -15.59
CA GLY A 446 8.66 1.61 -14.66
C GLY A 446 7.16 1.73 -14.91
N VAL A 447 6.63 2.95 -15.06
CA VAL A 447 5.22 3.18 -15.39
C VAL A 447 4.88 2.61 -16.78
N ALA A 448 5.78 2.71 -17.76
CA ALA A 448 5.61 2.08 -19.07
C ALA A 448 5.66 0.55 -19.04
N MET A 449 6.43 -0.05 -18.11
CA MET A 449 6.40 -1.49 -17.88
C MET A 449 5.14 -1.93 -17.12
N GLU A 450 4.60 -1.04 -16.27
CA GLU A 450 3.40 -1.30 -15.49
C GLU A 450 2.17 -1.43 -16.39
N ILE A 451 2.02 -0.60 -17.43
CA ILE A 451 0.91 -0.75 -18.40
C ILE A 451 0.93 -2.11 -19.13
N LEU A 452 2.12 -2.63 -19.43
CA LEU A 452 2.30 -3.97 -20.01
C LEU A 452 2.05 -5.10 -18.99
N ARG A 453 1.97 -4.77 -17.70
CA ARG A 453 1.80 -5.70 -16.58
C ARG A 453 2.79 -6.87 -16.66
N ILE A 454 4.06 -6.56 -16.91
CA ILE A 454 5.11 -7.57 -17.17
C ILE A 454 5.18 -8.61 -16.06
N LYS A 455 5.13 -8.19 -14.78
CA LYS A 455 5.19 -9.10 -13.63
C LYS A 455 4.00 -10.09 -13.62
N PRO A 456 2.72 -9.65 -13.63
CA PRO A 456 1.60 -10.56 -13.77
C PRO A 456 1.64 -11.42 -15.04
N LEU A 457 2.08 -10.88 -16.19
CA LEU A 457 2.14 -11.61 -17.45
C LEU A 457 3.13 -12.79 -17.39
N ILE A 458 4.34 -12.54 -16.87
CA ILE A 458 5.35 -13.60 -16.68
C ILE A 458 4.84 -14.64 -15.69
N ILE A 459 4.29 -14.20 -14.55
CA ILE A 459 3.74 -15.11 -13.53
C ILE A 459 2.58 -15.93 -14.09
N PHE A 460 1.72 -15.34 -14.91
CA PHE A 460 0.61 -16.04 -15.56
C PHE A 460 1.13 -17.13 -16.50
N HIS A 461 2.08 -16.82 -17.40
CA HIS A 461 2.64 -17.84 -18.28
C HIS A 461 3.41 -18.93 -17.52
N LEU A 462 4.14 -18.56 -16.47
CA LEU A 462 4.85 -19.51 -15.60
C LEU A 462 3.86 -20.42 -14.86
N LYS A 463 2.82 -19.84 -14.24
CA LYS A 463 1.74 -20.60 -13.59
C LYS A 463 1.03 -21.47 -14.63
N ASN A 464 0.69 -20.94 -15.78
CA ASN A 464 -0.03 -21.67 -16.83
C ASN A 464 0.78 -22.88 -17.35
N PHE A 465 2.10 -22.76 -17.41
CA PHE A 465 2.97 -23.85 -17.83
C PHE A 465 3.19 -24.90 -16.72
N PHE A 466 3.45 -24.47 -15.48
CA PHE A 466 3.84 -25.38 -14.39
C PHE A 466 2.68 -25.80 -13.48
N LEU A 467 1.84 -24.86 -13.07
CA LEU A 467 0.89 -24.97 -11.94
C LEU A 467 -0.57 -25.12 -12.37
N VAL A 468 -1.00 -24.52 -13.48
CA VAL A 468 -2.39 -24.57 -13.94
C VAL A 468 -2.67 -25.94 -14.52
N LYS A 469 -3.77 -26.53 -14.05
CA LYS A 469 -4.20 -27.85 -14.45
C LYS A 469 -5.67 -27.88 -14.84
N THR A 470 -6.49 -27.14 -14.11
CA THR A 470 -7.93 -26.99 -14.33
C THR A 470 -8.27 -25.60 -14.92
N GLU A 471 -9.50 -25.42 -15.40
CA GLU A 471 -9.97 -24.09 -15.83
C GLU A 471 -10.10 -23.13 -14.64
N LYS A 472 -10.54 -23.61 -13.48
CA LYS A 472 -10.59 -22.83 -12.24
C LYS A 472 -9.19 -22.32 -11.83
N ASP A 473 -8.15 -23.15 -11.94
CA ASP A 473 -6.76 -22.70 -11.71
C ASP A 473 -6.33 -21.61 -12.69
N ARG A 474 -6.83 -21.65 -13.92
CA ARG A 474 -6.52 -20.65 -14.94
C ARG A 474 -7.19 -19.32 -14.59
N GLU A 475 -8.42 -19.34 -14.11
CA GLU A 475 -9.11 -18.15 -13.62
C GLU A 475 -8.39 -17.55 -12.40
N GLU A 476 -7.99 -18.38 -11.43
CA GLU A 476 -7.18 -17.94 -10.28
C GLU A 476 -5.80 -17.41 -10.71
N ALA A 477 -5.21 -17.96 -11.77
CA ALA A 477 -3.96 -17.44 -12.33
C ALA A 477 -4.13 -16.13 -13.10
N MET A 478 -5.34 -15.83 -13.58
CA MET A 478 -5.69 -14.59 -14.29
C MET A 478 -6.03 -13.43 -13.34
N ASP A 479 -6.05 -13.66 -12.02
CA ASP A 479 -6.28 -12.61 -11.04
C ASP A 479 -5.22 -11.49 -11.17
N PRO A 480 -5.63 -10.26 -11.53
CA PRO A 480 -4.72 -9.14 -11.65
C PRO A 480 -4.22 -8.65 -10.27
N GLY A 481 -4.93 -8.97 -9.19
CA GLY A 481 -4.67 -8.43 -7.86
C GLY A 481 -5.07 -6.96 -7.70
N SER A 482 -4.81 -6.42 -6.52
CA SER A 482 -5.11 -5.03 -6.15
C SER A 482 -4.02 -4.03 -6.51
N ILE A 483 -4.34 -2.75 -6.31
CA ILE A 483 -3.37 -1.67 -6.35
C ILE A 483 -2.33 -1.95 -5.26
N GLY A 484 -1.06 -2.09 -5.64
CA GLY A 484 0.03 -2.40 -4.70
C GLY A 484 0.38 -1.21 -3.80
N PHE A 485 -0.50 -0.82 -2.88
CA PHE A 485 -0.34 0.34 -2.01
C PHE A 485 0.97 0.27 -1.20
N ASN A 486 1.29 -0.92 -0.69
CA ASN A 486 2.53 -1.21 0.02
C ASN A 486 3.82 -0.92 -0.79
N THR A 487 3.76 -1.01 -2.11
CA THR A 487 4.90 -0.80 -3.03
C THR A 487 4.89 0.56 -3.70
N GLY A 488 3.73 0.97 -4.22
CA GLY A 488 3.59 2.16 -5.05
C GLY A 488 3.59 3.44 -4.24
N GLU A 489 2.88 3.48 -3.11
CA GLU A 489 2.81 4.70 -2.30
C GLU A 489 4.20 5.17 -1.84
N PRO A 490 5.09 4.31 -1.30
CA PRO A 490 6.42 4.74 -0.86
C PRO A 490 7.32 5.23 -1.99
N GLN A 491 7.14 4.71 -3.22
CA GLN A 491 7.85 5.19 -4.41
C GLN A 491 7.40 6.59 -4.81
N ILE A 492 6.09 6.84 -4.77
CA ILE A 492 5.55 8.18 -5.04
C ILE A 492 6.07 9.19 -3.99
N GLN A 493 6.10 8.79 -2.71
CA GLN A 493 6.65 9.63 -1.64
C GLN A 493 8.14 9.94 -1.81
N LEU A 494 8.92 9.00 -2.35
CA LEU A 494 10.31 9.25 -2.70
C LEU A 494 10.43 10.34 -3.77
N TYR A 495 9.56 10.35 -4.78
CA TYR A 495 9.56 11.42 -5.78
C TYR A 495 9.09 12.76 -5.23
N PHE A 496 8.13 12.78 -4.29
CA PHE A 496 7.81 13.99 -3.54
C PHE A 496 9.03 14.53 -2.78
N LEU A 497 9.76 13.65 -2.07
CA LEU A 497 10.99 14.01 -1.37
C LEU A 497 12.03 14.59 -2.33
N LEU A 498 12.33 13.90 -3.43
CA LEU A 498 13.30 14.37 -4.41
C LEU A 498 12.89 15.72 -5.02
N GLY A 499 11.62 15.87 -5.39
CA GLY A 499 11.12 17.13 -5.95
C GLY A 499 11.22 18.29 -4.96
N LEU A 500 10.82 18.09 -3.71
CA LEU A 500 10.87 19.15 -2.69
C LEU A 500 12.31 19.49 -2.28
N VAL A 501 13.21 18.52 -2.18
CA VAL A 501 14.64 18.74 -1.88
C VAL A 501 15.32 19.48 -3.03
N TYR A 502 15.15 19.00 -4.26
CA TYR A 502 15.87 19.55 -5.40
C TYR A 502 15.21 20.80 -6.01
N ALA A 503 13.97 21.15 -5.67
CA ALA A 503 13.30 22.34 -6.18
C ALA A 503 14.12 23.62 -5.98
N ALA A 504 14.67 23.83 -4.78
CA ALA A 504 15.49 24.99 -4.46
C ALA A 504 16.98 24.80 -4.79
N VAL A 505 17.43 23.57 -5.04
CA VAL A 505 18.86 23.23 -5.20
C VAL A 505 19.25 23.10 -6.67
N THR A 506 18.53 22.24 -7.41
CA THR A 506 18.75 21.94 -8.83
C THR A 506 17.39 21.84 -9.54
N PRO A 507 16.83 22.98 -10.00
CA PRO A 507 15.50 23.05 -10.63
C PRO A 507 15.30 22.16 -11.87
N VAL A 508 16.40 21.75 -12.52
CA VAL A 508 16.40 20.89 -13.71
C VAL A 508 15.75 19.53 -13.44
N LEU A 509 15.69 19.07 -12.19
CA LEU A 509 15.06 17.80 -11.83
C LEU A 509 13.51 17.87 -11.91
N LEU A 510 12.91 19.04 -11.76
CA LEU A 510 11.45 19.20 -11.66
C LEU A 510 10.66 18.78 -12.91
N PRO A 511 11.07 19.12 -14.15
CA PRO A 511 10.39 18.64 -15.35
C PRO A 511 10.35 17.11 -15.44
N PHE A 512 11.40 16.41 -14.96
CA PHE A 512 11.43 14.94 -14.99
C PHE A 512 10.39 14.33 -14.07
N ILE A 513 10.21 14.92 -12.89
CA ILE A 513 9.17 14.55 -11.93
C ILE A 513 7.78 14.86 -12.49
N LEU A 514 7.60 16.00 -13.16
CA LEU A 514 6.32 16.37 -13.77
C LEU A 514 5.87 15.37 -14.84
N VAL A 515 6.79 14.97 -15.72
CA VAL A 515 6.52 13.94 -16.72
C VAL A 515 6.16 12.62 -16.05
N PHE A 516 6.85 12.24 -14.97
CA PHE A 516 6.49 11.06 -14.19
C PHE A 516 5.06 11.14 -13.66
N PHE A 517 4.69 12.22 -12.95
CA PHE A 517 3.35 12.35 -12.37
C PHE A 517 2.25 12.39 -13.43
N ALA A 518 2.50 13.04 -14.57
CA ALA A 518 1.55 13.10 -15.68
C ALA A 518 1.33 11.71 -16.31
N LEU A 519 2.41 11.00 -16.65
CA LEU A 519 2.33 9.65 -17.21
C LEU A 519 1.72 8.66 -16.21
N ALA A 520 2.17 8.68 -14.96
CA ALA A 520 1.67 7.80 -13.92
C ALA A 520 0.17 8.02 -13.66
N TYR A 521 -0.30 9.27 -13.61
CA TYR A 521 -1.73 9.56 -13.47
C TYR A 521 -2.55 8.91 -14.58
N VAL A 522 -2.13 9.04 -15.85
CA VAL A 522 -2.85 8.46 -16.98
C VAL A 522 -2.84 6.93 -16.94
N VAL A 523 -1.67 6.32 -16.68
CA VAL A 523 -1.52 4.86 -16.65
C VAL A 523 -2.27 4.23 -15.49
N PHE A 524 -2.08 4.71 -14.25
CA PHE A 524 -2.78 4.15 -13.10
C PHE A 524 -4.28 4.38 -13.20
N ARG A 525 -4.73 5.52 -13.73
CA ARG A 525 -6.16 5.75 -13.97
C ARG A 525 -6.73 4.74 -14.97
N HIS A 526 -6.01 4.41 -16.04
CA HIS A 526 -6.42 3.37 -16.97
C HIS A 526 -6.47 1.99 -16.30
N GLN A 527 -5.46 1.63 -15.51
CA GLN A 527 -5.41 0.34 -14.83
C GLN A 527 -6.47 0.18 -13.74
N VAL A 528 -6.78 1.24 -12.99
CA VAL A 528 -7.84 1.22 -11.97
C VAL A 528 -9.21 0.95 -12.61
N ILE A 529 -9.44 1.49 -13.82
CA ILE A 529 -10.72 1.29 -14.52
C ILE A 529 -10.80 -0.12 -15.14
N ASN A 530 -9.69 -0.64 -15.70
CA ASN A 530 -9.75 -1.82 -16.57
C ASN A 530 -9.16 -3.11 -15.99
N VAL A 531 -8.27 -3.02 -14.99
CA VAL A 531 -7.41 -4.15 -14.59
C VAL A 531 -7.48 -4.42 -13.09
N TYR A 532 -7.29 -3.43 -12.23
CA TYR A 532 -7.18 -3.68 -10.80
C TYR A 532 -8.48 -4.14 -10.18
N ASN A 533 -8.38 -5.10 -9.27
CA ASN A 533 -9.49 -5.56 -8.46
C ASN A 533 -9.38 -4.98 -7.05
N GLN A 534 -10.49 -4.53 -6.49
CA GLN A 534 -10.52 -4.01 -5.13
C GLN A 534 -10.62 -5.19 -4.14
N GLU A 535 -9.57 -5.40 -3.35
CA GLU A 535 -9.54 -6.46 -2.32
C GLU A 535 -10.27 -6.02 -1.04
N TYR A 536 -10.18 -4.73 -0.68
CA TYR A 536 -10.80 -4.13 0.50
C TYR A 536 -11.16 -2.66 0.25
N GLU A 537 -12.02 -2.08 1.10
CA GLU A 537 -12.35 -0.65 1.10
C GLU A 537 -12.16 -0.04 2.50
N SER A 538 -11.11 0.78 2.67
CA SER A 538 -10.78 1.47 3.92
C SER A 538 -11.36 2.89 4.03
N GLY A 539 -11.96 3.40 2.96
CA GLY A 539 -12.56 4.73 2.90
C GLY A 539 -11.54 5.87 2.89
N ALA A 540 -10.36 5.65 2.33
CA ALA A 540 -9.20 6.55 2.33
C ALA A 540 -8.58 6.82 3.71
N ALA A 541 -8.66 5.84 4.64
CA ALA A 541 -8.09 5.95 5.98
C ALA A 541 -6.55 6.13 6.00
N PHE A 542 -5.86 5.86 4.88
CA PHE A 542 -4.43 6.04 4.73
C PHE A 542 -4.00 7.49 4.47
N TRP A 543 -4.91 8.41 4.16
CA TRP A 543 -4.58 9.78 3.77
C TRP A 543 -3.76 10.57 4.81
N PRO A 544 -4.03 10.49 6.13
CA PRO A 544 -3.20 11.15 7.14
C PRO A 544 -1.73 10.70 7.09
N ASP A 545 -1.47 9.44 6.77
CA ASP A 545 -0.11 8.91 6.64
C ASP A 545 0.60 9.52 5.43
N VAL A 546 -0.08 9.61 4.27
CA VAL A 546 0.42 10.23 3.03
C VAL A 546 0.77 11.70 3.30
N HIS A 547 -0.15 12.45 3.91
CA HIS A 547 0.06 13.85 4.26
C HIS A 547 1.27 14.03 5.20
N GLY A 548 1.35 13.22 6.26
CA GLY A 548 2.46 13.25 7.21
C GLY A 548 3.82 12.99 6.56
N ARG A 549 3.90 12.08 5.58
CA ARG A 549 5.13 11.77 4.84
C ARG A 549 5.59 12.92 3.95
N ILE A 550 4.67 13.62 3.27
CA ILE A 550 5.01 14.80 2.45
C ILE A 550 5.47 15.97 3.33
N ILE A 551 4.82 16.19 4.48
CA ILE A 551 5.28 17.17 5.46
C ILE A 551 6.69 16.82 5.97
N THR A 552 6.94 15.54 6.26
CA THR A 552 8.28 15.07 6.66
C THR A 552 9.30 15.35 5.56
N ALA A 553 8.95 15.09 4.30
CA ALA A 553 9.80 15.42 3.16
C ALA A 553 10.08 16.93 3.01
N LEU A 554 9.09 17.78 3.30
CA LEU A 554 9.24 19.23 3.28
C LEU A 554 10.18 19.72 4.40
N VAL A 555 10.05 19.19 5.60
CA VAL A 555 10.97 19.47 6.72
C VAL A 555 12.39 19.00 6.38
N ILE A 556 12.55 17.81 5.80
CA ILE A 556 13.86 17.31 5.34
C ILE A 556 14.46 18.25 4.29
N SER A 557 13.68 18.69 3.31
CA SER A 557 14.14 19.67 2.31
C SER A 557 14.67 20.95 2.94
N GLN A 558 13.95 21.52 3.92
CA GLN A 558 14.36 22.73 4.62
C GLN A 558 15.65 22.53 5.44
N LEU A 559 15.76 21.41 6.16
CA LEU A 559 16.96 21.07 6.93
C LEU A 559 18.19 20.86 6.04
N LEU A 560 18.01 20.22 4.88
CA LEU A 560 19.10 20.01 3.92
C LEU A 560 19.51 21.31 3.23
N LEU A 561 18.56 22.18 2.88
CA LEU A 561 18.85 23.51 2.35
C LEU A 561 19.61 24.36 3.37
N MET A 562 19.23 24.31 4.63
CA MET A 562 19.95 24.95 5.74
C MET A 562 21.39 24.41 5.85
N GLY A 563 21.56 23.09 5.82
CA GLY A 563 22.88 22.45 5.82
C GLY A 563 23.76 22.90 4.66
N LEU A 564 23.19 22.99 3.46
CA LEU A 564 23.88 23.46 2.26
C LEU A 564 24.27 24.95 2.35
N LEU A 565 23.36 25.83 2.76
CA LEU A 565 23.64 27.27 2.83
C LEU A 565 24.64 27.62 3.94
N ALA A 566 24.66 26.87 5.04
CA ALA A 566 25.68 26.98 6.07
C ALA A 566 27.10 26.69 5.53
N THR A 567 27.24 25.86 4.49
CA THR A 567 28.55 25.60 3.85
C THR A 567 29.05 26.78 3.02
N LYS A 568 28.14 27.60 2.50
CA LYS A 568 28.41 28.62 1.49
C LYS A 568 28.72 30.00 2.08
N GLU A 569 29.04 30.05 3.39
CA GLU A 569 29.33 31.29 4.14
C GLU A 569 28.18 32.31 4.13
N ALA A 570 26.95 31.85 3.86
CA ALA A 570 25.73 32.66 3.91
C ALA A 570 25.19 32.77 5.34
N ALA A 571 26.02 33.19 6.31
CA ALA A 571 25.67 33.18 7.74
C ALA A 571 24.43 34.02 8.06
N GLN A 572 24.19 35.11 7.32
CA GLN A 572 23.02 36.00 7.48
C GLN A 572 21.69 35.30 7.15
N SER A 573 21.70 34.21 6.39
CA SER A 573 20.48 33.48 6.00
C SER A 573 19.95 32.48 7.03
N THR A 574 20.78 32.09 8.00
CA THR A 574 20.47 31.00 8.94
C THR A 574 19.20 31.23 9.76
N PRO A 575 18.92 32.43 10.32
CA PRO A 575 17.70 32.66 11.09
C PRO A 575 16.42 32.50 10.26
N PHE A 576 16.43 32.95 9.00
CA PHE A 576 15.29 32.84 8.09
C PHE A 576 15.00 31.39 7.70
N LEU A 577 16.00 30.53 7.61
CA LEU A 577 15.79 29.12 7.30
C LEU A 577 15.30 28.30 8.49
N ILE A 578 15.59 28.72 9.72
CA ILE A 578 15.09 28.07 10.95
C ILE A 578 13.59 28.31 11.13
N ALA A 579 13.06 29.46 10.69
CA ALA A 579 11.64 29.76 10.79
C ALA A 579 10.76 28.81 9.95
N LEU A 580 11.26 28.33 8.80
CA LEU A 580 10.54 27.44 7.88
C LEU A 580 10.11 26.09 8.50
N PRO A 581 11.01 25.29 9.10
CA PRO A 581 10.62 24.03 9.73
C PRO A 581 9.70 24.26 10.94
N VAL A 582 9.89 25.34 11.71
CA VAL A 582 9.00 25.69 12.82
C VAL A 582 7.58 25.96 12.31
N LEU A 583 7.44 26.79 11.26
CA LEU A 583 6.15 27.06 10.63
C LEU A 583 5.51 25.79 10.06
N THR A 584 6.32 24.94 9.42
CA THR A 584 5.85 23.68 8.80
C THR A 584 5.34 22.70 9.86
N LEU A 585 6.03 22.58 11.00
CA LEU A 585 5.60 21.76 12.13
C LEU A 585 4.33 22.30 12.79
N TYR A 586 4.22 23.63 12.95
CA TYR A 586 3.00 24.27 13.44
C TYR A 586 1.81 24.01 12.50
N PHE A 587 2.02 24.17 11.18
CA PHE A 587 1.03 23.84 10.16
C PHE A 587 0.60 22.37 10.23
N HIS A 588 1.55 21.45 10.41
CA HIS A 588 1.25 20.03 10.57
C HIS A 588 0.36 19.77 11.78
N GLN A 589 0.67 20.37 12.94
CA GLN A 589 -0.16 20.25 14.14
C GLN A 589 -1.56 20.83 13.92
N TYR A 590 -1.68 21.96 13.24
CA TYR A 590 -2.96 22.55 12.86
C TYR A 590 -3.79 21.60 11.98
N CYS A 591 -3.22 21.08 10.90
CA CYS A 591 -3.91 20.13 10.02
C CYS A 591 -4.29 18.84 10.75
N LYS A 592 -3.39 18.35 11.62
CA LYS A 592 -3.63 17.17 12.44
C LYS A 592 -4.83 17.38 13.37
N GLY A 593 -4.90 18.49 14.09
CA GLY A 593 -6.03 18.81 14.96
C GLY A 593 -7.34 19.04 14.19
N ARG A 594 -7.28 19.68 13.01
CA ARG A 594 -8.48 20.09 12.27
C ARG A 594 -9.12 18.99 11.42
N TYR A 595 -8.31 18.15 10.76
CA TYR A 595 -8.78 17.23 9.71
C TYR A 595 -8.57 15.75 10.03
N GLU A 596 -7.52 15.37 10.78
CA GLU A 596 -7.27 13.96 11.12
C GLU A 596 -8.44 13.28 11.87
N PRO A 597 -9.19 13.96 12.76
CA PRO A 597 -10.35 13.36 13.40
C PRO A 597 -11.40 12.79 12.43
N ALA A 598 -11.53 13.34 11.22
CA ALA A 598 -12.44 12.82 10.18
C ALA A 598 -12.08 11.42 9.65
N PHE A 599 -10.81 11.02 9.82
CA PHE A 599 -10.29 9.73 9.34
C PHE A 599 -10.24 8.69 10.46
N ILE A 600 -10.06 9.14 11.71
CA ILE A 600 -9.91 8.25 12.87
C ILE A 600 -11.25 8.02 13.59
N ARG A 601 -12.09 9.06 13.70
CA ARG A 601 -13.34 9.02 14.45
C ARG A 601 -14.51 9.12 13.49
N TYR A 602 -15.58 8.37 13.78
CA TYR A 602 -16.82 8.46 13.03
C TYR A 602 -17.79 9.40 13.78
N PRO A 603 -18.22 10.53 13.19
CA PRO A 603 -19.12 11.46 13.85
C PRO A 603 -20.48 10.84 14.19
N LEU A 604 -20.99 11.11 15.39
CA LEU A 604 -22.28 10.56 15.85
C LEU A 604 -23.47 11.13 15.07
N GLU A 605 -23.40 12.39 14.65
CA GLU A 605 -24.42 13.04 13.82
C GLU A 605 -24.62 12.30 12.50
N GLU A 606 -23.51 11.98 11.81
CA GLU A 606 -23.50 11.20 10.58
C GLU A 606 -24.05 9.78 10.78
N ALA A 607 -23.64 9.13 11.88
CA ALA A 607 -24.13 7.80 12.23
C ALA A 607 -25.66 7.79 12.43
N MET A 608 -26.18 8.76 13.19
CA MET A 608 -27.61 8.90 13.48
C MET A 608 -28.40 9.24 12.22
N MET A 609 -27.91 10.19 11.42
CA MET A 609 -28.54 10.57 10.15
C MET A 609 -28.65 9.37 9.22
N LYS A 610 -27.58 8.59 9.06
CA LYS A 610 -27.61 7.38 8.21
C LYS A 610 -28.58 6.32 8.74
N ASP A 611 -28.59 6.07 10.05
CA ASP A 611 -29.51 5.11 10.67
C ASP A 611 -30.98 5.53 10.50
N THR A 612 -31.30 6.81 10.64
CA THR A 612 -32.68 7.32 10.45
C THR A 612 -33.14 7.18 8.99
N LEU A 613 -32.29 7.52 8.03
CA LEU A 613 -32.59 7.38 6.60
C LEU A 613 -32.78 5.92 6.19
N GLU A 614 -31.92 5.02 6.67
CA GLU A 614 -32.06 3.59 6.38
C GLU A 614 -33.29 2.98 7.03
N ARG A 615 -33.62 3.36 8.27
CA ARG A 615 -34.84 2.89 8.94
C ARG A 615 -36.10 3.38 8.23
N ALA A 616 -36.07 4.59 7.67
CA ALA A 616 -37.17 5.12 6.86
C ALA A 616 -37.31 4.39 5.51
N ARG A 617 -36.19 3.99 4.89
CA ARG A 617 -36.18 3.28 3.61
C ARG A 617 -36.58 1.81 3.75
N GLU A 618 -36.11 1.12 4.79
CA GLU A 618 -36.28 -0.31 5.01
C GLU A 618 -36.65 -0.61 6.49
N PRO A 619 -37.91 -0.39 6.90
CA PRO A 619 -38.31 -0.50 8.30
C PRO A 619 -38.32 -1.93 8.84
N ASN A 620 -38.54 -2.93 7.99
CA ASN A 620 -38.78 -4.33 8.39
C ASN A 620 -37.54 -5.24 8.24
N LEU A 621 -36.34 -4.66 8.09
CA LEU A 621 -35.13 -5.44 7.88
C LEU A 621 -34.71 -6.19 9.15
N ASN A 622 -34.51 -7.51 9.06
CA ASN A 622 -33.89 -8.29 10.12
C ASN A 622 -32.36 -8.12 10.11
N LEU A 623 -31.87 -7.13 10.85
CA LEU A 623 -30.44 -6.87 10.95
C LEU A 623 -29.67 -8.00 11.65
N LYS A 624 -30.32 -8.77 12.55
CA LYS A 624 -29.67 -9.84 13.30
C LYS A 624 -29.19 -10.95 12.38
N SER A 625 -30.07 -11.44 11.50
CA SER A 625 -29.71 -12.51 10.55
C SER A 625 -28.64 -12.06 9.55
N TYR A 626 -28.65 -10.78 9.15
CA TYR A 626 -27.64 -10.21 8.26
C TYR A 626 -26.24 -10.15 8.91
N LEU A 627 -26.15 -9.81 10.20
CA LEU A 627 -24.87 -9.64 10.89
C LEU A 627 -24.31 -10.93 11.51
N GLN A 628 -25.17 -11.87 11.91
CA GLN A 628 -24.76 -13.08 12.63
C GLN A 628 -23.77 -13.95 11.85
N SER A 629 -23.91 -14.05 10.52
CA SER A 629 -23.01 -14.84 9.66
C SER A 629 -21.89 -14.00 9.01
N ALA A 630 -21.85 -12.69 9.26
CA ALA A 630 -20.94 -11.79 8.55
C ALA A 630 -19.46 -12.00 8.93
N TYR A 631 -19.19 -12.28 10.21
CA TYR A 631 -17.86 -12.45 10.78
C TYR A 631 -17.56 -13.90 11.18
N LEU A 632 -18.17 -14.87 10.48
CA LEU A 632 -17.75 -16.26 10.58
C LEU A 632 -16.39 -16.44 9.89
N HIS A 633 -15.52 -17.25 10.49
CA HIS A 633 -14.23 -17.56 9.88
C HIS A 633 -14.49 -18.20 8.50
N PRO A 634 -13.78 -17.80 7.42
CA PRO A 634 -14.08 -18.23 6.05
C PRO A 634 -14.12 -19.75 5.85
N VAL A 635 -13.38 -20.47 6.70
CA VAL A 635 -13.35 -21.94 6.72
C VAL A 635 -14.69 -22.56 7.13
N PHE A 636 -15.43 -21.92 8.04
CA PHE A 636 -16.76 -22.41 8.43
C PHE A 636 -17.84 -22.00 7.43
N LYS A 637 -17.63 -20.90 6.70
CA LYS A 637 -18.58 -20.40 5.70
C LYS A 637 -18.55 -21.19 4.39
N ALA A 638 -17.38 -21.67 3.97
CA ALA A 638 -17.23 -22.38 2.70
C ALA A 638 -18.07 -23.67 2.60
N GLU A 639 -18.35 -24.34 3.72
CA GLU A 639 -19.19 -25.54 3.72
C GLU A 639 -20.69 -25.23 3.67
N ASP A 640 -21.18 -24.15 4.29
CA ASP A 640 -22.60 -23.75 4.13
C ASP A 640 -22.90 -23.39 2.66
N ASP A 641 -21.93 -22.74 1.98
CA ASP A 641 -22.03 -22.44 0.55
C ASP A 641 -21.87 -23.71 -0.32
N ASP A 642 -20.94 -24.62 0.01
CA ASP A 642 -20.77 -25.89 -0.72
C ASP A 642 -21.96 -26.86 -0.54
N GLU A 643 -22.56 -26.97 0.65
CA GLU A 643 -23.78 -27.77 0.90
C GLU A 643 -25.00 -27.18 0.16
N SER A 644 -25.10 -25.84 0.09
CA SER A 644 -26.15 -25.17 -0.68
C SER A 644 -25.96 -25.32 -2.20
N MET A 645 -24.71 -25.34 -2.68
CA MET A 645 -24.39 -25.61 -4.08
C MET A 645 -24.56 -27.08 -4.44
N GLU A 646 -24.26 -28.03 -3.54
CA GLU A 646 -24.53 -29.45 -3.77
C GLU A 646 -26.04 -29.71 -3.88
N MET A 647 -26.89 -29.06 -3.06
CA MET A 647 -28.35 -29.14 -3.22
C MET A 647 -28.83 -28.54 -4.56
N ASP A 648 -28.31 -27.37 -4.94
CA ASP A 648 -28.71 -26.66 -6.18
C ASP A 648 -28.14 -27.33 -7.45
N GLU A 649 -26.99 -28.02 -7.36
CA GLU A 649 -26.48 -28.90 -8.42
C GLU A 649 -27.29 -30.19 -8.53
N THR A 650 -27.75 -30.78 -7.42
CA THR A 650 -28.58 -32.00 -7.47
C THR A 650 -29.94 -31.72 -8.14
N GLU A 651 -30.52 -30.53 -7.94
CA GLU A 651 -31.75 -30.10 -8.64
C GLU A 651 -31.51 -29.70 -10.11
N LYS A 652 -30.33 -29.16 -10.46
CA LYS A 652 -30.00 -28.76 -11.84
C LYS A 652 -29.63 -29.91 -12.77
N TRP A 653 -29.15 -31.05 -12.25
CA TRP A 653 -28.78 -32.18 -13.11
C TRP A 653 -29.99 -32.95 -13.65
N GLU A 654 -31.17 -32.81 -13.04
CA GLU A 654 -32.40 -33.41 -13.56
C GLU A 654 -33.03 -32.58 -14.70
N ASN A 655 -32.69 -31.30 -14.84
CA ASN A 655 -33.23 -30.42 -15.88
C ASN A 655 -32.17 -29.43 -16.37
N GLU A 656 -31.34 -29.84 -17.33
CA GLU A 656 -30.90 -29.06 -18.49
C GLU A 656 -29.59 -29.59 -19.10
N SER A 657 -29.60 -29.83 -20.41
CA SER A 657 -28.38 -29.95 -21.20
C SER A 657 -28.07 -28.58 -21.80
N VAL A 658 -27.09 -27.86 -21.25
CA VAL A 658 -26.74 -26.51 -21.76
C VAL A 658 -25.26 -26.43 -22.17
N LEU A 659 -25.08 -25.90 -23.37
CA LEU A 659 -23.82 -25.51 -24.01
C LEU A 659 -23.10 -24.42 -23.20
N VAL A 660 -21.82 -24.65 -22.92
CA VAL A 660 -20.93 -23.72 -22.21
C VAL A 660 -20.69 -22.45 -23.05
N PRO A 661 -21.09 -21.24 -22.59
CA PRO A 661 -20.75 -20.00 -23.26
C PRO A 661 -19.30 -19.61 -22.96
N THR A 662 -18.46 -19.49 -23.99
CA THR A 662 -17.08 -18.98 -23.88
C THR A 662 -17.06 -17.45 -23.82
N LYS A 663 -17.58 -16.85 -22.75
CA LYS A 663 -17.44 -15.40 -22.49
C LYS A 663 -16.60 -15.16 -21.25
N ARG A 664 -15.38 -14.61 -21.46
CA ARG A 664 -14.49 -14.11 -20.38
C ARG A 664 -15.17 -12.96 -19.64
N SER A 665 -15.54 -13.18 -18.40
CA SER A 665 -15.80 -12.11 -17.44
C SER A 665 -15.33 -12.53 -16.05
N SER A 666 -14.09 -12.20 -15.69
CA SER A 666 -13.64 -12.26 -14.30
C SER A 666 -14.21 -11.05 -13.55
N ARG A 667 -15.44 -11.18 -13.03
CA ARG A 667 -16.04 -10.22 -12.10
C ARG A 667 -16.08 -10.87 -10.72
N LEU A 668 -14.90 -11.06 -10.12
CA LEU A 668 -14.82 -11.72 -8.81
C LEU A 668 -15.35 -10.82 -7.68
N ASN A 669 -15.14 -9.49 -7.72
CA ASN A 669 -15.45 -8.64 -6.56
C ASN A 669 -16.16 -7.29 -6.82
N THR A 670 -16.55 -6.94 -8.05
CA THR A 670 -17.31 -5.69 -8.27
C THR A 670 -18.76 -5.86 -7.78
N PRO A 671 -19.32 -4.94 -6.97
CA PRO A 671 -20.74 -4.97 -6.68
C PRO A 671 -21.52 -4.90 -8.01
N LEU A 672 -22.56 -5.72 -8.14
CA LEU A 672 -23.43 -5.76 -9.31
C LEU A 672 -23.88 -4.34 -9.68
N ALA A 673 -23.65 -3.93 -10.94
CA ALA A 673 -24.35 -2.83 -11.55
C ALA A 673 -25.86 -3.10 -11.46
N SER A 674 -26.64 -2.09 -11.07
CA SER A 674 -28.08 -2.18 -10.88
C SER A 674 -28.78 -2.75 -12.12
N LYS A 675 -29.38 -3.94 -12.00
CA LYS A 675 -30.51 -4.32 -12.86
C LYS A 675 -31.76 -3.60 -12.34
N MET A 676 -31.86 -2.30 -12.60
CA MET A 676 -33.18 -1.67 -12.79
C MET A 676 -33.25 -1.29 -14.25
N GLY A 677 -34.17 -1.95 -14.97
CA GLY A 677 -34.54 -1.55 -16.31
C GLY A 677 -35.04 -0.12 -16.29
N SER A 678 -34.43 0.70 -17.13
CA SER A 678 -34.98 1.98 -17.56
C SER A 678 -36.31 1.74 -18.28
N SER A 679 -37.43 1.95 -17.58
CA SER A 679 -38.70 2.27 -18.25
C SER A 679 -38.66 3.77 -18.61
N PRO A 680 -39.01 4.17 -19.84
CA PRO A 680 -39.02 5.57 -20.22
C PRO A 680 -40.14 6.31 -19.46
N PRO A 681 -39.96 7.60 -19.13
CA PRO A 681 -40.98 8.35 -18.43
C PRO A 681 -42.19 8.57 -19.34
N SER A 682 -43.37 8.14 -18.88
CA SER A 682 -44.64 8.53 -19.45
C SER A 682 -44.81 10.03 -19.33
N GLN A 683 -45.01 10.70 -20.46
CA GLN A 683 -45.47 12.07 -20.55
C GLN A 683 -46.78 12.22 -19.78
N TYR A 684 -46.76 12.97 -18.69
CA TYR A 684 -47.95 13.63 -18.16
C TYR A 684 -47.93 15.05 -18.71
N GLU A 685 -48.87 15.31 -19.62
CA GLU A 685 -49.22 16.63 -20.13
C GLU A 685 -49.61 17.56 -18.97
N ASN A 686 -48.97 18.73 -18.95
CA ASN A 686 -49.44 19.89 -18.21
C ASN A 686 -50.64 20.48 -18.96
N ASP A 687 -51.83 20.15 -18.52
CA ASP A 687 -53.04 20.94 -18.77
C ASP A 687 -53.55 21.47 -17.43
N ARG A 688 -53.29 22.76 -17.17
CA ARG A 688 -54.20 23.69 -16.46
C ARG A 688 -53.59 25.09 -16.39
N ALA A 689 -53.99 25.90 -17.37
CA ALA A 689 -54.16 27.33 -17.18
C ALA A 689 -55.40 27.63 -16.32
N SER A 690 -55.44 28.85 -15.78
CA SER A 690 -56.60 29.57 -15.22
C SER A 690 -57.09 29.16 -13.81
N ASN A 691 -56.74 29.94 -12.79
CA ASN A 691 -57.62 30.95 -12.20
C ASN A 691 -57.05 31.52 -10.89
N LEU A 692 -57.00 32.86 -10.85
CA LEU A 692 -56.81 33.80 -9.73
C LEU A 692 -55.43 33.90 -9.07
#